data_AF-A0A1E4CGS2-F1
#
_entry.id   AF-A0A1E4CGS2-F1
#
_cell.length_a   1.000
_cell.length_b   1.000
_cell.length_c   1.000
_cell.angle_alpha   90.00
_cell.angle_beta   90.00
_cell.angle_gamma   90.00
#
_symmetry.space_group_name_H-M   'P 1'
#
loop_
_entity.id
_entity.type
_entity.pdbx_description
1 polymer ?
#
loop_
_entity_poly.entity_id
_entity_poly.type
_entity_poly.pdbx_seq_one_letter_code
_entity_poly.pdbx_strand_id
1 'polypeptide(L)'
;MEKTTCYMCACRCGINVYLKDGKVRYIDGNRDHPVNKGVLCGKGSAGIMQHYSPARLKAPLKRVGPRGSGEFKEISWEEALQTATDWLGKVRAEDPKKLAFFTGRDQSQSLTGWWAIKYGTPNYAAHGGFCSVNMAAAGLYTFGGSFWEFGEPDWDHAKFFMLFGVAEDHSSNPIKIGLGKLKANGAKIVSVNPVRTGYNAVADEWVGIRPGTDGAFVGALIHELLRTQRIDIDYLVRYTNAPWLVIEAPGAADHGMFVRDEKGNALAFEQTITLDVPWTDIHGRRHEKMVGRPVAMHAMRGISAHSNGFQTCRLIHILQILLGSIDCPGGFRYKPPYPKEIAPRLKPTGKPGQVKAGEPLPGPHLGFPTSPADLLIDAAHTPQRIDKAYSWDAPLAAHGLMHMVITNAALGDPYPIDTLFMYMANMSWNSSMNIRDTLKYLTDKNPETGEYKIPRIIYSDAYYSEMVPYADLILPDTTYLERWDCISILDRPISEPDAACDAIRHPVIEPDRDVRGFQSVLLDLGARLKLPGLVKEDGSPQFPGGYADYLVNHERAPGIGPLAGWRGNGDSFGKGAPNPDQLNRYIANGGFHAHHLPPSQRYFKHANKEYLDWAASVGFRAADAKMTFQLYCEPLQAFRLAAEGHGPVQPPESHRERIAKYFDPLPFWYQPFEGTMVDTDKFPMHAITQRPMHMYHSWGSQNAWLRQITGQNRLYMSRARGKELGIADDDWVWISSYLGRVRCQVRLMDGVNDQTAWTWNAIGKRKGAWGLSNDAPEATRGFLLNHLISELLPAKGGGYRYSNSDPITGQAAWYDLRVHIEKAAPEAIEQSEPRFEPFDDPIGRGHPDVIAYGAEFKRARR
;
A
#
# COMPACT_ATOMS: atom_id res chain seq x y z
N MET A 1 -21.81 9.64 23.51
CA MET A 1 -21.80 9.34 22.05
C MET A 1 -20.51 9.94 21.59
N GLU A 2 -19.60 9.11 21.13
CA GLU A 2 -18.21 9.51 20.93
C GLU A 2 -17.89 9.61 19.43
N LYS A 3 -17.11 10.62 19.04
CA LYS A 3 -16.68 10.83 17.65
C LYS A 3 -15.25 10.34 17.48
N THR A 4 -15.02 9.36 16.59
CA THR A 4 -13.67 8.84 16.32
C THR A 4 -13.51 8.48 14.84
N THR A 5 -12.35 7.94 14.45
CA THR A 5 -12.02 7.63 13.04
C THR A 5 -12.00 6.13 12.78
N CYS A 6 -12.81 5.67 11.82
CA CYS A 6 -12.92 4.26 11.43
C CYS A 6 -11.59 3.70 10.88
N TYR A 7 -11.35 2.41 11.12
CA TYR A 7 -10.18 1.68 10.60
C TYR A 7 -10.55 0.38 9.85
N MET A 8 -11.80 0.25 9.41
CA MET A 8 -12.27 -0.92 8.65
C MET A 8 -11.77 -0.95 7.19
N CYS A 9 -11.14 0.13 6.71
CA CYS A 9 -10.45 0.21 5.42
C CYS A 9 -9.52 1.44 5.38
N ALA A 10 -8.89 1.71 4.23
CA ALA A 10 -8.02 2.87 4.04
C ALA A 10 -8.73 4.24 3.97
N CYS A 11 -10.09 4.28 3.95
CA CYS A 11 -10.84 5.54 3.79
C CYS A 11 -10.80 6.46 5.01
N ARG A 12 -10.65 5.93 6.23
CA ARG A 12 -10.59 6.73 7.48
C ARG A 12 -11.81 7.64 7.67
N CYS A 13 -13.00 7.08 7.46
CA CYS A 13 -14.25 7.81 7.65
C CYS A 13 -14.45 8.20 9.13
N GLY A 14 -14.91 9.42 9.39
CA GLY A 14 -15.37 9.81 10.72
C GLY A 14 -16.65 9.09 11.08
N ILE A 15 -16.73 8.60 12.31
CA ILE A 15 -17.86 7.82 12.82
C ILE A 15 -18.35 8.37 14.16
N ASN A 16 -19.65 8.21 14.42
CA ASN A 16 -20.20 8.38 15.76
C ASN A 16 -20.47 7.00 16.36
N VAL A 17 -19.96 6.78 17.58
CA VAL A 17 -20.08 5.53 18.32
C VAL A 17 -21.06 5.75 19.47
N TYR A 18 -22.17 5.01 19.42
CA TYR A 18 -23.21 5.09 20.45
C TYR A 18 -23.01 3.95 21.43
N LEU A 19 -22.74 4.31 22.68
CA LEU A 19 -22.58 3.36 23.77
C LEU A 19 -23.89 3.19 24.53
N LYS A 20 -24.14 1.97 24.99
CA LYS A 20 -25.17 1.65 25.99
C LYS A 20 -24.54 0.68 26.99
N ASP A 21 -24.56 1.02 28.27
CA ASP A 21 -24.00 0.21 29.36
C ASP A 21 -22.53 -0.18 29.09
N GLY A 22 -21.72 0.78 28.61
CA GLY A 22 -20.31 0.58 28.26
C GLY A 22 -20.05 -0.20 26.97
N LYS A 23 -21.08 -0.65 26.25
CA LYS A 23 -20.96 -1.46 25.02
C LYS A 23 -21.40 -0.71 23.76
N VAL A 24 -20.85 -1.05 22.60
CA VAL A 24 -21.21 -0.41 21.32
C VAL A 24 -22.59 -0.85 20.87
N ARG A 25 -23.58 0.02 21.01
CA ARG A 25 -24.94 -0.26 20.55
C ARG A 25 -25.08 -0.09 19.04
N TYR A 26 -24.41 0.92 18.48
CA TYR A 26 -24.59 1.36 17.10
C TYR A 26 -23.43 2.25 16.64
N ILE A 27 -23.15 2.24 15.33
CA ILE A 27 -22.14 3.09 14.67
C ILE A 27 -22.75 3.70 13.40
N ASP A 28 -22.69 5.02 13.25
CA ASP A 28 -23.01 5.74 12.01
C ASP A 28 -21.89 6.72 11.60
N GLY A 29 -22.07 7.40 10.45
CA GLY A 29 -21.07 8.33 9.92
C GLY A 29 -21.18 9.72 10.54
N ASN A 30 -20.03 10.32 10.88
CA ASN A 30 -19.97 11.73 11.28
C ASN A 30 -20.24 12.64 10.07
N ARG A 31 -21.28 13.48 10.17
CA ARG A 31 -21.71 14.41 9.10
C ARG A 31 -20.72 15.54 8.87
N ASP A 32 -20.00 15.94 9.92
CA ASP A 32 -19.04 17.05 9.88
C ASP A 32 -17.69 16.62 9.30
N HIS A 33 -17.42 15.31 9.24
CA HIS A 33 -16.13 14.78 8.83
C HIS A 33 -15.92 14.93 7.31
N PRO A 34 -14.78 15.49 6.86
CA PRO A 34 -14.59 15.91 5.46
C PRO A 34 -14.67 14.74 4.48
N VAL A 35 -14.15 13.57 4.86
CA VAL A 35 -14.07 12.42 3.95
C VAL A 35 -15.43 11.83 3.57
N ASN A 36 -16.31 11.62 4.55
CA ASN A 36 -17.51 10.80 4.35
C ASN A 36 -18.82 11.56 4.49
N LYS A 37 -18.82 12.77 5.08
CA LYS A 37 -19.99 13.66 5.13
C LYS A 37 -21.25 12.93 5.62
N GLY A 38 -21.09 12.04 6.60
CA GLY A 38 -22.15 11.23 7.19
C GLY A 38 -22.40 9.85 6.57
N VAL A 39 -21.88 9.56 5.37
CA VAL A 39 -22.04 8.25 4.73
C VAL A 39 -21.17 7.19 5.43
N LEU A 40 -21.75 6.03 5.74
CA LEU A 40 -21.04 4.89 6.31
C LEU A 40 -21.36 3.61 5.53
N CYS A 41 -20.32 2.82 5.22
CA CYS A 41 -20.48 1.55 4.52
C CYS A 41 -20.78 0.40 5.50
N GLY A 42 -21.27 -0.73 4.98
CA GLY A 42 -21.57 -1.92 5.80
C GLY A 42 -20.40 -2.41 6.65
N LYS A 43 -19.15 -2.23 6.18
CA LYS A 43 -17.94 -2.51 6.99
C LYS A 43 -17.85 -1.62 8.21
N GLY A 44 -18.05 -0.31 8.04
CA GLY A 44 -18.00 0.66 9.12
C GLY A 44 -19.05 0.36 10.18
N SER A 45 -20.29 0.13 9.77
CA SER A 45 -21.37 -0.26 10.69
C SER A 45 -21.10 -1.60 11.38
N ALA A 46 -20.48 -2.55 10.68
CA ALA A 46 -20.10 -3.84 11.24
C ALA A 46 -18.83 -3.80 12.12
N GLY A 47 -18.22 -2.64 12.33
CA GLY A 47 -17.08 -2.48 13.25
C GLY A 47 -17.34 -3.01 14.66
N ILE A 48 -18.61 -3.07 15.07
CA ILE A 48 -19.08 -3.69 16.30
C ILE A 48 -18.61 -5.15 16.41
N MET A 49 -18.87 -5.96 15.37
CA MET A 49 -18.52 -7.38 15.37
C MET A 49 -17.04 -7.65 15.09
N GLN A 50 -16.30 -6.62 14.66
CA GLN A 50 -14.85 -6.67 14.67
C GLN A 50 -14.33 -6.53 16.12
N HIS A 51 -14.83 -5.56 16.88
CA HIS A 51 -14.40 -5.31 18.25
C HIS A 51 -14.73 -6.48 19.20
N TYR A 52 -15.95 -7.01 19.12
CA TYR A 52 -16.43 -8.15 19.93
C TYR A 52 -16.17 -9.53 19.30
N SER A 53 -15.18 -9.64 18.42
CA SER A 53 -14.86 -10.92 17.78
C SER A 53 -14.34 -11.95 18.80
N PRO A 54 -14.75 -13.22 18.73
CA PRO A 54 -14.17 -14.29 19.55
C PRO A 54 -12.70 -14.58 19.19
N ALA A 55 -12.22 -14.09 18.04
CA ALA A 55 -10.84 -14.28 17.60
C ALA A 55 -9.82 -13.37 18.30
N ARG A 56 -10.26 -12.47 19.21
CA ARG A 56 -9.37 -11.49 19.87
C ARG A 56 -8.33 -12.19 20.74
N LEU A 57 -7.08 -11.75 20.61
CA LEU A 57 -6.02 -12.11 21.56
C LEU A 57 -6.28 -11.41 22.90
N LYS A 58 -5.97 -12.08 24.02
CA LYS A 58 -6.33 -11.62 25.37
C LYS A 58 -5.15 -11.23 26.26
N ALA A 59 -3.97 -11.81 26.01
CA ALA A 59 -2.76 -11.59 26.79
C ALA A 59 -1.51 -11.91 25.92
N PRO A 60 -0.31 -11.44 26.31
CA PRO A 60 0.94 -11.83 25.65
C PRO A 60 1.15 -13.34 25.68
N LEU A 61 1.65 -13.90 24.56
CA LEU A 61 1.85 -15.34 24.41
C LEU A 61 3.31 -15.66 24.05
N LYS A 62 3.85 -16.72 24.63
CA LYS A 62 5.17 -17.27 24.30
C LYS A 62 5.05 -18.72 23.86
N ARG A 63 5.65 -19.05 22.70
CA ARG A 63 5.56 -20.40 22.14
C ARG A 63 6.27 -21.41 23.05
N VAL A 64 5.65 -22.55 23.29
CA VAL A 64 6.23 -23.68 24.06
C VAL A 64 6.39 -24.96 23.25
N GLY A 65 5.71 -25.07 22.10
CA GLY A 65 5.80 -26.21 21.18
C GLY A 65 6.55 -25.90 19.86
N PRO A 66 6.50 -26.82 18.88
CA PRO A 66 7.05 -26.59 17.55
C PRO A 66 6.29 -25.48 16.81
N ARG A 67 6.98 -24.75 15.94
CA ARG A 67 6.38 -23.66 15.16
C ARG A 67 5.30 -24.22 14.23
N GLY A 68 4.11 -23.64 14.28
CA GLY A 68 2.94 -24.11 13.54
C GLY A 68 1.96 -24.98 14.35
N SER A 69 2.29 -25.43 15.57
CA SER A 69 1.34 -26.20 16.40
C SER A 69 0.31 -25.33 17.11
N GLY A 70 0.62 -24.05 17.36
CA GLY A 70 -0.25 -23.16 18.13
C GLY A 70 -0.15 -23.34 19.65
N GLU A 71 0.85 -24.09 20.13
CA GLU A 71 1.11 -24.28 21.56
C GLU A 71 1.81 -23.07 22.19
N PHE A 72 1.07 -22.35 23.02
CA PHE A 72 1.52 -21.16 23.71
C PHE A 72 1.29 -21.25 25.22
N LYS A 73 2.12 -20.53 25.97
CA LYS A 73 1.87 -20.16 27.37
C LYS A 73 1.54 -18.66 27.41
N GLU A 74 0.49 -18.29 28.14
CA GLU A 74 0.22 -16.90 28.49
C GLU A 74 1.30 -16.39 29.45
N ILE A 75 1.84 -15.20 29.18
CA ILE A 75 2.89 -14.56 29.98
C ILE A 75 2.51 -13.12 30.29
N SER A 76 3.11 -12.55 31.33
CA SER A 76 2.89 -11.13 31.66
C SER A 76 3.50 -10.20 30.61
N TRP A 77 3.01 -8.96 30.53
CA TRP A 77 3.64 -7.92 29.72
C TRP A 77 5.10 -7.67 30.08
N GLU A 78 5.46 -7.75 31.36
CA GLU A 78 6.84 -7.56 31.80
C GLU A 78 7.75 -8.66 31.24
N GLU A 79 7.32 -9.93 31.35
CA GLU A 79 8.06 -11.06 30.76
C GLU A 79 8.15 -10.93 29.24
N ALA A 80 7.08 -10.52 28.57
CA ALA A 80 7.04 -10.36 27.11
C ALA A 80 7.99 -9.25 26.64
N LEU A 81 7.96 -8.09 27.30
CA LEU A 81 8.82 -6.96 26.98
C LEU A 81 10.27 -7.22 27.33
N GLN A 82 10.55 -7.91 28.44
CA GLN A 82 11.91 -8.32 28.76
C GLN A 82 12.44 -9.30 27.72
N THR A 83 11.65 -10.32 27.35
CA THR A 83 12.02 -11.28 26.29
C THR A 83 12.33 -10.58 24.97
N ALA A 84 11.47 -9.65 24.53
CA ALA A 84 11.70 -8.87 23.33
C ALA A 84 12.93 -7.96 23.45
N THR A 85 13.14 -7.32 24.60
CA THR A 85 14.31 -6.46 24.88
C THR A 85 15.60 -7.26 24.81
N ASP A 86 15.65 -8.47 25.37
CA ASP A 86 16.83 -9.34 25.34
C ASP A 86 17.17 -9.77 23.92
N TRP A 87 16.16 -10.21 23.15
CA TRP A 87 16.34 -10.63 21.77
C TRP A 87 16.80 -9.48 20.88
N LEU A 88 16.09 -8.36 20.92
CA LEU A 88 16.37 -7.18 20.10
C LEU A 88 17.64 -6.45 20.57
N GLY A 89 17.95 -6.45 21.86
CA GLY A 89 19.14 -5.84 22.44
C GLY A 89 20.41 -6.53 21.98
N LYS A 90 20.42 -7.87 21.97
CA LYS A 90 21.52 -8.67 21.41
C LYS A 90 21.77 -8.32 19.95
N VAL A 91 20.71 -8.35 19.13
CA VAL A 91 20.81 -8.05 17.70
C VAL A 91 21.34 -6.64 17.46
N ARG A 92 20.89 -5.65 18.23
CA ARG A 92 21.35 -4.27 18.12
C ARG A 92 22.83 -4.13 18.47
N ALA A 93 23.28 -4.83 19.51
CA ALA A 93 24.66 -4.77 20.00
C ALA A 93 25.64 -5.51 19.08
N GLU A 94 25.19 -6.50 18.33
CA GLU A 94 26.06 -7.31 17.45
C GLU A 94 26.00 -6.86 15.98
N ASP A 95 24.82 -6.92 15.36
CA ASP A 95 24.59 -6.50 13.98
C ASP A 95 23.10 -6.16 13.76
N PRO A 96 22.72 -4.88 13.76
CA PRO A 96 21.32 -4.48 13.62
C PRO A 96 20.71 -4.86 12.26
N LYS A 97 21.51 -5.27 11.25
CA LYS A 97 20.98 -5.85 10.01
C LYS A 97 20.23 -7.16 10.26
N LYS A 98 20.54 -7.88 11.33
CA LYS A 98 19.88 -9.16 11.65
C LYS A 98 18.46 -9.00 12.21
N LEU A 99 17.97 -7.77 12.39
CA LEU A 99 16.54 -7.50 12.64
C LEU A 99 15.84 -7.17 11.33
N ALA A 100 14.89 -8.00 10.91
CA ALA A 100 13.92 -7.69 9.88
C ALA A 100 12.62 -7.18 10.53
N PHE A 101 12.29 -5.90 10.38
CA PHE A 101 11.09 -5.29 10.97
C PHE A 101 10.10 -4.81 9.90
N PHE A 102 9.02 -5.56 9.68
CA PHE A 102 8.09 -5.30 8.58
C PHE A 102 6.65 -5.13 9.06
N THR A 103 5.97 -4.13 8.50
CA THR A 103 4.61 -3.79 8.94
C THR A 103 3.59 -3.95 7.81
N GLY A 104 2.48 -4.60 8.14
CA GLY A 104 1.34 -4.77 7.26
C GLY A 104 0.52 -3.50 7.19
N ARG A 105 -0.75 -3.54 7.61
CA ARG A 105 -1.68 -2.39 7.46
C ARG A 105 -1.37 -1.19 8.36
N ASP A 106 -0.24 -1.13 9.04
CA ASP A 106 0.24 -0.02 9.87
C ASP A 106 -0.09 1.39 9.30
N GLN A 107 -0.72 2.23 10.14
CA GLN A 107 -1.03 3.65 9.90
C GLN A 107 -0.16 4.60 10.72
N SER A 108 0.86 4.06 11.40
CA SER A 108 1.84 4.76 12.20
C SER A 108 3.25 4.60 11.62
N GLN A 109 3.38 4.64 10.28
CA GLN A 109 4.66 4.37 9.61
C GLN A 109 5.72 5.42 9.95
N SER A 110 5.29 6.64 10.31
CA SER A 110 6.14 7.67 10.88
C SER A 110 6.82 7.21 12.18
N LEU A 111 6.08 6.60 13.11
CA LEU A 111 6.62 6.06 14.36
C LEU A 111 7.43 4.78 14.12
N THR A 112 6.88 3.79 13.42
CA THR A 112 7.54 2.49 13.24
C THR A 112 8.83 2.61 12.43
N GLY A 113 8.84 3.46 11.39
CA GLY A 113 10.03 3.78 10.61
C GLY A 113 11.05 4.62 11.40
N TRP A 114 10.61 5.57 12.21
CA TRP A 114 11.49 6.32 13.11
C TRP A 114 12.14 5.40 14.15
N TRP A 115 11.37 4.49 14.75
CA TRP A 115 11.90 3.49 15.68
C TRP A 115 12.95 2.61 15.00
N ALA A 116 12.71 2.13 13.77
CA ALA A 116 13.68 1.34 13.01
C ALA A 116 15.00 2.10 12.75
N ILE A 117 14.89 3.39 12.42
CA ILE A 117 16.06 4.29 12.27
C ILE A 117 16.83 4.39 13.58
N LYS A 118 16.13 4.62 14.71
CA LYS A 118 16.78 4.72 16.03
C LYS A 118 17.38 3.40 16.50
N TYR A 119 16.77 2.28 16.12
CA TYR A 119 17.29 0.94 16.34
C TYR A 119 18.52 0.62 15.48
N GLY A 120 18.67 1.25 14.32
CA GLY A 120 19.82 1.06 13.43
C GLY A 120 19.63 -0.01 12.35
N THR A 121 18.43 -0.60 12.19
CA THR A 121 18.20 -1.62 11.16
C THR A 121 17.86 -0.99 9.81
N PRO A 122 18.55 -1.36 8.71
CA PRO A 122 18.13 -1.00 7.35
C PRO A 122 16.95 -1.83 6.85
N ASN A 123 16.63 -2.94 7.53
CA ASN A 123 15.64 -3.93 7.12
C ASN A 123 14.26 -3.58 7.68
N TYR A 124 13.76 -2.43 7.24
CA TYR A 124 12.38 -2.02 7.46
C TYR A 124 11.66 -1.77 6.15
N ALA A 125 10.43 -2.27 6.06
CA ALA A 125 9.47 -1.84 5.04
C ALA A 125 8.03 -2.04 5.51
N ALA A 126 7.12 -1.26 4.91
CA ALA A 126 5.69 -1.44 5.07
C ALA A 126 5.09 -2.18 3.86
N HIS A 127 3.81 -2.57 3.92
CA HIS A 127 3.09 -3.28 2.85
C HIS A 127 2.96 -2.53 1.49
N GLY A 128 3.62 -1.37 1.29
CA GLY A 128 3.51 -0.57 0.07
C GLY A 128 3.88 -1.36 -1.21
N GLY A 129 4.90 -2.22 -1.13
CA GLY A 129 5.29 -3.15 -2.20
C GLY A 129 4.24 -4.20 -2.59
N PHE A 130 3.25 -4.47 -1.72
CA PHE A 130 2.07 -5.30 -2.03
C PHE A 130 0.88 -4.50 -2.57
N CYS A 131 0.89 -3.17 -2.35
CA CYS A 131 -0.24 -2.31 -2.59
C CYS A 131 -0.21 -1.70 -3.99
N SER A 132 0.39 -0.53 -4.17
CA SER A 132 0.33 0.25 -5.42
C SER A 132 1.55 1.17 -5.56
N VAL A 133 2.75 0.66 -5.25
CA VAL A 133 3.99 1.44 -5.32
C VAL A 133 4.42 1.81 -6.74
N ASN A 134 4.23 0.97 -7.77
CA ASN A 134 4.45 1.31 -9.18
C ASN A 134 3.70 2.58 -9.55
N MET A 135 2.43 2.63 -9.17
CA MET A 135 1.55 3.77 -9.34
C MET A 135 2.02 5.02 -8.58
N ALA A 136 2.46 4.88 -7.33
CA ALA A 136 2.98 5.99 -6.54
C ALA A 136 4.34 6.49 -7.05
N ALA A 137 5.29 5.59 -7.30
CA ALA A 137 6.61 5.87 -7.83
C ALA A 137 6.51 6.50 -9.23
N ALA A 138 5.76 5.91 -10.15
CA ALA A 138 5.56 6.48 -11.48
C ALA A 138 5.05 7.92 -11.41
N GLY A 139 4.09 8.21 -10.54
CA GLY A 139 3.59 9.57 -10.34
C GLY A 139 4.61 10.51 -9.71
N LEU A 140 5.30 10.08 -8.65
CA LEU A 140 6.33 10.87 -7.98
C LEU A 140 7.51 11.21 -8.91
N TYR A 141 7.95 10.24 -9.72
CA TYR A 141 9.04 10.41 -10.68
C TYR A 141 8.62 11.12 -11.97
N THR A 142 7.32 11.25 -12.26
CA THR A 142 6.83 11.89 -13.51
C THR A 142 6.26 13.29 -13.25
N PHE A 143 5.44 13.48 -12.21
CA PHE A 143 4.74 14.73 -11.94
C PHE A 143 4.65 15.14 -10.44
N GLY A 144 5.43 14.54 -9.54
CA GLY A 144 5.56 15.02 -8.15
C GLY A 144 4.38 14.74 -7.22
N GLY A 145 3.52 13.79 -7.59
CA GLY A 145 2.44 13.30 -6.74
C GLY A 145 1.98 11.90 -7.10
N SER A 146 1.07 11.34 -6.33
CA SER A 146 0.42 10.05 -6.61
C SER A 146 -1.10 10.23 -6.60
N PHE A 147 -1.83 9.44 -7.40
CA PHE A 147 -3.28 9.63 -7.61
C PHE A 147 -4.18 9.08 -6.49
N TRP A 148 -3.69 8.20 -5.61
CA TRP A 148 -4.57 7.38 -4.75
C TRP A 148 -4.95 8.04 -3.42
N GLU A 149 -4.04 8.02 -2.43
CA GLU A 149 -4.25 8.65 -1.11
C GLU A 149 -4.13 10.19 -1.19
N PHE A 150 -3.60 10.70 -2.30
CA PHE A 150 -3.12 12.07 -2.43
C PHE A 150 -3.72 12.84 -3.61
N GLY A 151 -4.75 12.31 -4.28
CA GLY A 151 -5.53 13.01 -5.30
C GLY A 151 -6.92 12.40 -5.55
N GLU A 152 -7.75 13.09 -6.34
CA GLU A 152 -9.09 12.62 -6.74
C GLU A 152 -9.60 13.32 -8.02
N PRO A 153 -10.58 12.71 -8.75
CA PRO A 153 -11.27 13.37 -9.86
C PRO A 153 -12.08 14.60 -9.42
N ASP A 154 -12.23 15.57 -10.31
CA ASP A 154 -13.20 16.67 -10.16
C ASP A 154 -14.62 16.15 -10.41
N TRP A 155 -15.26 15.67 -9.34
CA TRP A 155 -16.59 15.06 -9.37
C TRP A 155 -17.71 16.01 -9.83
N ASP A 156 -17.49 17.31 -9.73
CA ASP A 156 -18.51 18.31 -10.04
C ASP A 156 -18.49 18.69 -11.53
N HIS A 157 -17.33 18.64 -12.19
CA HIS A 157 -17.16 19.15 -13.55
C HIS A 157 -16.86 18.10 -14.62
N ALA A 158 -16.33 16.93 -14.26
CA ALA A 158 -15.94 15.93 -15.27
C ALA A 158 -17.15 15.47 -16.11
N LYS A 159 -17.00 15.48 -17.44
CA LYS A 159 -18.04 15.07 -18.41
C LYS A 159 -17.82 13.68 -19.00
N PHE A 160 -16.59 13.18 -18.89
CA PHE A 160 -16.19 11.85 -19.31
C PHE A 160 -15.23 11.31 -18.27
N PHE A 161 -15.51 10.12 -17.73
CA PHE A 161 -14.75 9.53 -16.65
C PHE A 161 -14.38 8.08 -16.97
N MET A 162 -13.08 7.76 -16.93
CA MET A 162 -12.57 6.41 -17.17
C MET A 162 -12.08 5.77 -15.87
N LEU A 163 -12.56 4.55 -15.61
CA LEU A 163 -12.19 3.72 -14.46
C LEU A 163 -11.27 2.58 -14.90
N PHE A 164 -9.97 2.69 -14.64
CA PHE A 164 -8.98 1.64 -14.95
C PHE A 164 -8.71 0.74 -13.75
N GLY A 165 -9.15 -0.52 -13.80
CA GLY A 165 -8.77 -1.56 -12.83
C GLY A 165 -9.04 -1.24 -11.35
N VAL A 166 -10.06 -0.40 -11.06
CA VAL A 166 -10.39 0.06 -9.71
C VAL A 166 -11.07 -1.05 -8.91
N ALA A 167 -10.49 -1.41 -7.77
CA ALA A 167 -11.07 -2.38 -6.84
C ALA A 167 -12.12 -1.75 -5.92
N GLU A 168 -13.19 -2.49 -5.63
CA GLU A 168 -14.42 -1.96 -5.05
C GLU A 168 -14.33 -1.58 -3.56
N ASP A 169 -13.34 -2.11 -2.83
CA ASP A 169 -13.09 -1.80 -1.41
C ASP A 169 -12.22 -0.54 -1.19
N HIS A 170 -11.62 0.02 -2.25
CA HIS A 170 -10.73 1.18 -2.19
C HIS A 170 -11.49 2.49 -2.38
N SER A 171 -11.21 3.49 -1.54
CA SER A 171 -11.89 4.80 -1.51
C SER A 171 -13.43 4.71 -1.59
N SER A 172 -13.99 3.70 -0.92
CA SER A 172 -15.35 3.22 -1.20
C SER A 172 -16.44 4.29 -1.07
N ASN A 173 -16.45 5.08 0.00
CA ASN A 173 -17.49 6.11 0.19
C ASN A 173 -17.24 7.34 -0.70
N PRO A 174 -16.01 7.93 -0.74
CA PRO A 174 -15.74 9.07 -1.62
C PRO A 174 -16.04 8.80 -3.10
N ILE A 175 -15.61 7.65 -3.64
CA ILE A 175 -15.87 7.29 -5.05
C ILE A 175 -17.37 7.09 -5.30
N LYS A 176 -18.12 6.47 -4.39
CA LYS A 176 -19.58 6.29 -4.56
C LYS A 176 -20.31 7.63 -4.62
N ILE A 177 -19.94 8.58 -3.76
CA ILE A 177 -20.47 9.93 -3.76
C ILE A 177 -20.11 10.61 -5.10
N GLY A 178 -18.85 10.50 -5.51
CA GLY A 178 -18.35 11.05 -6.77
C GLY A 178 -19.06 10.51 -8.01
N LEU A 179 -19.19 9.19 -8.14
CA LEU A 179 -19.93 8.54 -9.23
C LEU A 179 -21.41 8.96 -9.23
N GLY A 180 -22.02 9.12 -8.05
CA GLY A 180 -23.38 9.64 -7.92
C GLY A 180 -23.52 11.05 -8.50
N LYS A 181 -22.58 11.96 -8.17
CA LYS A 181 -22.53 13.32 -8.73
C LYS A 181 -22.33 13.30 -10.25
N LEU A 182 -21.36 12.51 -10.74
CA LEU A 182 -21.08 12.40 -12.17
C LEU A 182 -22.30 11.92 -12.96
N LYS A 183 -23.00 10.89 -12.46
CA LYS A 183 -24.25 10.41 -13.09
C LYS A 183 -25.35 11.46 -13.05
N ALA A 184 -25.54 12.14 -11.92
CA ALA A 184 -26.53 13.22 -11.81
C ALA A 184 -26.25 14.37 -12.80
N ASN A 185 -24.97 14.64 -13.08
CA ASN A 185 -24.53 15.68 -14.00
C ASN A 185 -24.42 15.22 -15.46
N GLY A 186 -24.85 13.99 -15.77
CA GLY A 186 -24.86 13.44 -17.13
C GLY A 186 -23.48 13.09 -17.71
N ALA A 187 -22.46 12.88 -16.87
CA ALA A 187 -21.14 12.48 -17.33
C ALA A 187 -21.15 11.03 -17.85
N LYS A 188 -20.45 10.77 -18.97
CA LYS A 188 -20.24 9.42 -19.49
C LYS A 188 -19.16 8.71 -18.67
N ILE A 189 -19.47 7.51 -18.19
CA ILE A 189 -18.57 6.68 -17.37
C ILE A 189 -18.18 5.44 -18.16
N VAL A 190 -16.89 5.28 -18.43
CA VAL A 190 -16.30 4.11 -19.09
C VAL A 190 -15.49 3.32 -18.07
N SER A 191 -15.76 2.03 -17.94
CA SER A 191 -14.97 1.11 -17.13
C SER A 191 -14.06 0.28 -18.03
N VAL A 192 -12.76 0.26 -17.73
CA VAL A 192 -11.75 -0.60 -18.35
C VAL A 192 -11.31 -1.60 -17.29
N ASN A 193 -11.86 -2.81 -17.37
CA ASN A 193 -11.70 -3.83 -16.35
C ASN A 193 -11.97 -5.23 -16.93
N PRO A 194 -11.19 -6.27 -16.61
CA PRO A 194 -11.48 -7.63 -17.09
C PRO A 194 -12.85 -8.16 -16.61
N VAL A 195 -13.42 -7.54 -15.56
CA VAL A 195 -14.65 -8.00 -14.91
C VAL A 195 -15.63 -6.84 -14.68
N ARG A 196 -16.91 -7.09 -14.94
CA ARG A 196 -18.02 -6.15 -14.79
C ARG A 196 -18.77 -6.31 -13.46
N THR A 197 -18.13 -6.00 -12.34
CA THR A 197 -18.74 -5.98 -10.99
C THR A 197 -18.63 -4.59 -10.33
N GLY A 198 -19.43 -4.34 -9.29
CA GLY A 198 -19.34 -3.10 -8.47
C GLY A 198 -19.47 -1.82 -9.29
N TYR A 199 -18.44 -0.96 -9.24
CA TYR A 199 -18.42 0.28 -10.03
C TYR A 199 -18.53 0.04 -11.54
N ASN A 200 -17.99 -1.07 -12.02
CA ASN A 200 -17.99 -1.43 -13.43
C ASN A 200 -19.40 -1.82 -13.91
N ALA A 201 -20.26 -2.31 -13.01
CA ALA A 201 -21.64 -2.67 -13.33
C ALA A 201 -22.53 -1.44 -13.56
N VAL A 202 -22.18 -0.30 -12.96
CA VAL A 202 -22.92 0.97 -13.12
C VAL A 202 -22.29 1.89 -14.17
N ALA A 203 -21.19 1.51 -14.80
CA ALA A 203 -20.59 2.26 -15.91
C ALA A 203 -21.51 2.22 -17.15
N ASP A 204 -21.48 3.29 -17.94
CA ASP A 204 -22.28 3.39 -19.17
C ASP A 204 -21.67 2.54 -20.29
N GLU A 205 -20.35 2.33 -20.25
CA GLU A 205 -19.61 1.44 -21.14
C GLU A 205 -18.63 0.59 -20.34
N TRP A 206 -18.50 -0.68 -20.72
CA TRP A 206 -17.53 -1.61 -20.12
C TRP A 206 -16.64 -2.21 -21.21
N VAL A 207 -15.34 -1.99 -21.06
CA VAL A 207 -14.28 -2.58 -21.86
C VAL A 207 -13.67 -3.74 -21.07
N GLY A 208 -14.03 -4.96 -21.46
CA GLY A 208 -13.52 -6.22 -20.91
C GLY A 208 -12.05 -6.49 -21.29
N ILE A 209 -11.13 -5.66 -20.80
CA ILE A 209 -9.70 -5.69 -21.14
C ILE A 209 -9.06 -7.02 -20.73
N ARG A 210 -8.07 -7.50 -21.49
CA ARG A 210 -7.24 -8.63 -21.08
C ARG A 210 -6.23 -8.19 -20.02
N PRO A 211 -6.08 -8.91 -18.88
CA PRO A 211 -5.12 -8.54 -17.84
C PRO A 211 -3.70 -8.29 -18.39
N GLY A 212 -3.08 -7.19 -17.96
CA GLY A 212 -1.72 -6.78 -18.36
C GLY A 212 -1.62 -6.06 -19.72
N THR A 213 -2.74 -5.82 -20.42
CA THR A 213 -2.76 -5.14 -21.73
C THR A 213 -3.27 -3.70 -21.71
N ASP A 214 -3.54 -3.15 -20.52
CA ASP A 214 -4.02 -1.77 -20.34
C ASP A 214 -3.08 -0.74 -20.98
N GLY A 215 -1.76 -0.93 -20.85
CA GLY A 215 -0.77 -0.04 -21.47
C GLY A 215 -0.82 -0.04 -23.01
N ALA A 216 -1.15 -1.19 -23.64
CA ALA A 216 -1.33 -1.26 -25.09
C ALA A 216 -2.61 -0.54 -25.52
N PHE A 217 -3.70 -0.68 -24.76
CA PHE A 217 -4.95 0.05 -25.00
C PHE A 217 -4.74 1.57 -24.86
N VAL A 218 -4.07 2.02 -23.79
CA VAL A 218 -3.72 3.43 -23.60
C VAL A 218 -2.79 3.91 -24.72
N GLY A 219 -1.80 3.11 -25.13
CA GLY A 219 -0.93 3.43 -26.27
C GLY A 219 -1.70 3.60 -27.58
N ALA A 220 -2.70 2.77 -27.84
CA ALA A 220 -3.59 2.91 -28.99
C ALA A 220 -4.45 4.17 -28.92
N LEU A 221 -4.98 4.52 -27.73
CA LEU A 221 -5.68 5.80 -27.53
C LEU A 221 -4.75 6.99 -27.79
N ILE A 222 -3.52 6.95 -27.28
CA ILE A 222 -2.51 8.00 -27.54
C ILE A 222 -2.24 8.10 -29.04
N HIS A 223 -2.00 6.98 -29.72
CA HIS A 223 -1.79 6.93 -31.17
C HIS A 223 -2.95 7.57 -31.92
N GLU A 224 -4.20 7.21 -31.59
CA GLU A 224 -5.38 7.75 -32.25
C GLU A 224 -5.59 9.24 -31.98
N LEU A 225 -5.34 9.71 -30.75
CA LEU A 225 -5.40 11.13 -30.42
C LEU A 225 -4.34 11.92 -31.21
N LEU A 226 -3.10 11.40 -31.30
CA LEU A 226 -2.04 12.01 -32.10
C LEU A 226 -2.39 12.02 -33.59
N ARG A 227 -2.81 10.87 -34.14
CA ARG A 227 -3.17 10.67 -35.56
C ARG A 227 -4.32 11.59 -35.98
N THR A 228 -5.30 11.79 -35.11
CA THR A 228 -6.47 12.65 -35.36
C THR A 228 -6.26 14.09 -34.90
N GLN A 229 -5.07 14.42 -34.38
CA GLN A 229 -4.74 15.72 -33.82
C GLN A 229 -5.74 16.18 -32.74
N ARG A 230 -6.32 15.24 -32.01
CA ARG A 230 -7.20 15.46 -30.83
C ARG A 230 -6.38 15.50 -29.54
N ILE A 231 -5.18 16.07 -29.64
CA ILE A 231 -4.27 16.27 -28.51
C ILE A 231 -4.25 17.73 -28.10
N ASP A 232 -3.68 17.94 -26.93
CA ASP A 232 -3.75 19.19 -26.25
C ASP A 232 -2.50 20.06 -26.40
N ILE A 233 -2.23 20.45 -27.66
CA ILE A 233 -0.97 21.08 -28.09
C ILE A 233 -0.55 22.22 -27.15
N ASP A 234 -1.50 23.02 -26.69
CA ASP A 234 -1.12 24.19 -25.92
C ASP A 234 -0.75 23.91 -24.48
N TYR A 235 -1.24 22.83 -23.89
CA TYR A 235 -0.73 22.41 -22.59
C TYR A 235 0.60 21.73 -22.78
N LEU A 236 0.73 20.89 -23.83
CA LEU A 236 2.00 20.30 -24.23
C LEU A 236 3.09 21.34 -24.27
N VAL A 237 2.77 22.50 -24.80
CA VAL A 237 3.73 23.56 -24.76
C VAL A 237 3.91 24.16 -23.38
N ARG A 238 2.82 24.63 -22.76
CA ARG A 238 2.94 25.54 -21.61
C ARG A 238 3.49 24.89 -20.34
N TYR A 239 3.29 23.58 -20.18
CA TYR A 239 3.58 22.87 -18.92
C TYR A 239 4.41 21.61 -19.12
N THR A 240 4.96 21.42 -20.32
CA THR A 240 5.79 20.27 -20.66
C THR A 240 6.98 20.74 -21.49
N ASN A 241 7.94 19.84 -21.71
CA ASN A 241 9.08 20.06 -22.58
C ASN A 241 8.86 19.52 -24.01
N ALA A 242 7.62 19.16 -24.39
CA ALA A 242 7.27 18.73 -25.74
C ALA A 242 7.68 19.72 -26.87
N PRO A 243 7.67 21.05 -26.70
CA PRO A 243 8.11 21.99 -27.75
C PRO A 243 9.62 22.32 -27.67
N TRP A 244 10.34 21.81 -26.68
CA TRP A 244 11.76 22.13 -26.51
C TRP A 244 12.57 21.44 -27.60
N LEU A 245 13.50 22.16 -28.21
CA LEU A 245 14.38 21.63 -29.25
C LEU A 245 15.41 20.67 -28.63
N VAL A 246 15.73 19.56 -29.31
CA VAL A 246 16.73 18.56 -28.91
C VAL A 246 17.93 18.61 -29.86
N ILE A 247 19.14 18.45 -29.33
CA ILE A 247 20.41 18.45 -30.05
C ILE A 247 20.60 17.09 -30.75
N GLU A 248 20.42 17.07 -32.07
CA GLU A 248 20.63 15.88 -32.91
C GLU A 248 22.04 15.87 -33.51
N ALA A 249 23.06 15.59 -32.69
CA ALA A 249 24.45 15.46 -33.12
C ALA A 249 25.13 14.14 -32.64
N PRO A 250 24.89 12.98 -33.29
CA PRO A 250 25.44 11.69 -32.86
C PRO A 250 26.96 11.73 -32.61
N GLY A 251 27.39 11.30 -31.41
CA GLY A 251 28.79 11.30 -30.98
C GLY A 251 29.25 12.54 -30.21
N ALA A 252 28.44 13.60 -30.15
CA ALA A 252 28.67 14.75 -29.27
C ALA A 252 28.25 14.43 -27.81
N ALA A 253 28.91 15.06 -26.84
CA ALA A 253 28.62 14.87 -25.42
C ALA A 253 27.22 15.34 -25.00
N ASP A 254 26.59 16.18 -25.82
CA ASP A 254 25.26 16.76 -25.64
C ASP A 254 24.23 16.23 -26.65
N HIS A 255 24.57 15.19 -27.42
CA HIS A 255 23.61 14.48 -28.26
C HIS A 255 22.42 13.99 -27.43
N GLY A 256 21.21 14.32 -27.86
CA GLY A 256 19.99 13.98 -27.13
C GLY A 256 19.65 14.92 -25.96
N MET A 257 20.41 16.01 -25.76
CA MET A 257 20.12 17.04 -24.77
C MET A 257 19.27 18.17 -25.36
N PHE A 258 18.60 18.97 -24.53
CA PHE A 258 17.83 20.13 -25.02
C PHE A 258 18.75 21.26 -25.49
N VAL A 259 18.39 21.89 -26.60
CA VAL A 259 18.99 23.15 -27.07
C VAL A 259 18.67 24.23 -26.02
N ARG A 260 19.70 24.97 -25.64
CA ARG A 260 19.61 26.04 -24.66
C ARG A 260 20.12 27.33 -25.25
N ASP A 261 19.53 28.46 -24.88
CA ASP A 261 20.08 29.77 -25.17
C ASP A 261 21.39 30.00 -24.37
N GLU A 262 22.05 31.13 -24.64
CA GLU A 262 23.31 31.52 -23.99
C GLU A 262 23.20 31.69 -22.46
N LYS A 263 21.97 31.71 -21.91
CA LYS A 263 21.67 31.79 -20.48
C LYS A 263 21.21 30.45 -19.89
N GLY A 264 21.12 29.40 -20.71
CA GLY A 264 20.72 28.05 -20.31
C GLY A 264 19.23 27.70 -20.47
N ASN A 265 18.40 28.55 -21.10
CA ASN A 265 16.94 28.35 -21.21
C ASN A 265 16.50 27.65 -22.52
N ALA A 266 15.39 26.88 -22.47
CA ALA A 266 14.78 26.18 -23.63
C ALA A 266 13.54 26.95 -24.22
N LEU A 267 13.03 26.61 -25.42
CA LEU A 267 12.13 27.45 -26.30
C LEU A 267 10.68 26.81 -26.64
N ALA A 268 9.49 27.54 -26.82
CA ALA A 268 8.02 27.01 -26.89
C ALA A 268 6.69 27.96 -27.24
N PHE A 269 5.39 27.51 -27.64
CA PHE A 269 3.97 28.19 -28.01
C PHE A 269 2.42 27.69 -27.62
N GLU A 270 1.24 28.44 -27.74
CA GLU A 270 -0.06 28.49 -26.85
C GLU A 270 -1.64 28.35 -27.28
N GLN A 271 -2.64 27.99 -26.36
CA GLN A 271 -4.21 28.05 -26.31
C GLN A 271 -5.04 27.23 -25.17
N THR A 272 -6.32 27.55 -24.74
CA THR A 272 -6.85 27.33 -23.32
C THR A 272 -8.40 27.26 -22.90
N ILE A 273 -8.78 26.84 -21.64
CA ILE A 273 -10.03 27.18 -20.85
C ILE A 273 -9.70 28.16 -19.72
N THR A 274 -10.66 28.92 -19.15
CA THR A 274 -10.38 30.02 -18.19
C THR A 274 -11.38 30.12 -17.01
N LEU A 275 -10.89 30.34 -15.78
CA LEU A 275 -11.60 30.77 -14.56
C LEU A 275 -11.15 32.18 -14.16
N ASP A 276 -12.06 33.05 -13.74
CA ASP A 276 -11.75 34.43 -13.29
C ASP A 276 -11.20 34.48 -11.85
N VAL A 277 -10.09 33.79 -11.60
CA VAL A 277 -9.37 33.80 -10.31
C VAL A 277 -7.92 34.22 -10.57
N PRO A 278 -7.46 35.34 -10.00
CA PRO A 278 -6.11 35.81 -10.24
C PRO A 278 -5.09 35.10 -9.33
N TRP A 279 -3.90 34.79 -9.85
CA TRP A 279 -2.84 34.05 -9.15
C TRP A 279 -1.45 34.49 -9.62
N THR A 280 -0.41 34.16 -8.85
CA THR A 280 1.00 34.47 -9.19
C THR A 280 1.81 33.18 -9.30
N ASP A 281 2.53 33.04 -10.40
CA ASP A 281 3.37 31.87 -10.63
C ASP A 281 4.74 31.97 -9.93
N ILE A 282 5.47 30.85 -9.93
CA ILE A 282 6.83 30.76 -9.36
C ILE A 282 7.85 31.72 -9.97
N HIS A 283 7.60 32.30 -11.16
CA HIS A 283 8.47 33.28 -11.80
C HIS A 283 8.08 34.72 -11.46
N GLY A 284 7.12 34.91 -10.56
CA GLY A 284 6.62 36.23 -10.14
C GLY A 284 5.67 36.87 -11.14
N ARG A 285 5.20 36.14 -12.15
CA ARG A 285 4.24 36.67 -13.14
C ARG A 285 2.84 36.60 -12.55
N ARG A 286 2.12 37.73 -12.58
CA ARG A 286 0.72 37.81 -12.20
C ARG A 286 -0.16 37.37 -13.38
N HIS A 287 -1.11 36.49 -13.09
CA HIS A 287 -2.11 36.00 -14.02
C HIS A 287 -3.48 36.41 -13.52
N GLU A 288 -4.27 37.09 -14.35
CA GLU A 288 -5.63 37.54 -13.95
C GLU A 288 -6.64 36.40 -13.86
N LYS A 289 -6.33 35.28 -14.51
CA LYS A 289 -7.24 34.14 -14.66
C LYS A 289 -6.48 32.82 -14.52
N MET A 290 -7.18 31.79 -14.08
CA MET A 290 -6.70 30.41 -13.98
C MET A 290 -7.13 29.62 -15.19
N VAL A 291 -6.18 28.98 -15.87
CA VAL A 291 -6.40 28.58 -17.25
C VAL A 291 -6.19 27.07 -17.44
N GLY A 292 -7.27 26.30 -17.59
CA GLY A 292 -7.26 24.81 -17.55
C GLY A 292 -7.74 24.11 -18.82
N ARG A 293 -7.91 22.78 -18.74
CA ARG A 293 -8.42 21.87 -19.79
C ARG A 293 -9.23 20.74 -19.09
N PRO A 294 -10.42 20.33 -19.56
CA PRO A 294 -11.40 19.60 -18.74
C PRO A 294 -11.27 18.08 -18.92
N VAL A 295 -10.07 17.54 -18.70
CA VAL A 295 -9.78 16.10 -18.80
C VAL A 295 -9.10 15.66 -17.51
N ALA A 296 -9.52 14.54 -16.89
CA ALA A 296 -8.90 14.02 -15.66
C ALA A 296 -8.80 12.48 -15.69
N MET A 297 -7.85 11.90 -14.94
CA MET A 297 -7.61 10.44 -14.91
C MET A 297 -7.43 9.94 -13.46
N HIS A 298 -7.85 8.68 -13.21
CA HIS A 298 -7.62 7.97 -11.96
C HIS A 298 -7.28 6.50 -12.25
N ALA A 299 -6.08 6.06 -11.86
CA ALA A 299 -5.63 4.67 -11.99
C ALA A 299 -5.53 4.03 -10.59
N MET A 300 -5.12 2.76 -10.43
CA MET A 300 -5.07 2.04 -9.14
C MET A 300 -4.24 0.74 -9.25
N ARG A 301 -4.32 -0.13 -8.24
CA ARG A 301 -3.59 -1.41 -8.18
C ARG A 301 -3.71 -2.30 -9.42
N GLY A 302 -4.86 -2.29 -10.11
CA GLY A 302 -5.11 -3.15 -11.27
C GLY A 302 -4.02 -3.05 -12.33
N ILE A 303 -3.57 -1.84 -12.65
CA ILE A 303 -2.48 -1.62 -13.62
C ILE A 303 -1.08 -1.60 -12.96
N SER A 304 -1.04 -1.46 -11.63
CA SER A 304 0.18 -1.35 -10.83
C SER A 304 0.81 -2.70 -10.52
N ALA A 305 0.00 -3.73 -10.21
CA ALA A 305 0.45 -5.01 -9.67
C ALA A 305 0.79 -6.02 -10.77
N HIS A 306 1.58 -5.56 -11.73
CA HIS A 306 2.13 -6.31 -12.84
C HIS A 306 3.63 -6.05 -12.92
N SER A 307 4.40 -6.97 -13.50
CA SER A 307 5.83 -6.74 -13.68
C SER A 307 6.15 -5.62 -14.68
N ASN A 308 5.16 -5.12 -15.43
CA ASN A 308 5.26 -3.97 -16.34
C ASN A 308 4.56 -2.71 -15.81
N GLY A 309 4.15 -2.74 -14.54
CA GLY A 309 3.26 -1.73 -13.96
C GLY A 309 3.89 -0.35 -13.89
N PHE A 310 5.20 -0.22 -13.60
CA PHE A 310 5.86 1.09 -13.48
C PHE A 310 5.79 1.90 -14.77
N GLN A 311 6.25 1.34 -15.90
CA GLN A 311 6.24 2.06 -17.19
C GLN A 311 4.79 2.29 -17.69
N THR A 312 3.86 1.36 -17.43
CA THR A 312 2.43 1.55 -17.73
C THR A 312 1.84 2.73 -16.96
N CYS A 313 2.17 2.86 -15.66
CA CYS A 313 1.73 3.99 -14.85
C CYS A 313 2.37 5.31 -15.32
N ARG A 314 3.64 5.30 -15.73
CA ARG A 314 4.31 6.47 -16.32
C ARG A 314 3.65 6.92 -17.61
N LEU A 315 3.21 6.01 -18.49
CA LEU A 315 2.47 6.36 -19.72
C LEU A 315 1.20 7.18 -19.41
N ILE A 316 0.46 6.82 -18.36
CA ILE A 316 -0.74 7.55 -17.93
C ILE A 316 -0.38 8.96 -17.44
N HIS A 317 0.68 9.09 -16.64
CA HIS A 317 1.10 10.39 -16.14
C HIS A 317 1.69 11.27 -17.23
N ILE A 318 2.43 10.71 -18.18
CA ILE A 318 2.81 11.44 -19.38
C ILE A 318 1.56 11.88 -20.12
N LEU A 319 0.55 11.03 -20.33
CA LEU A 319 -0.69 11.47 -20.95
C LEU A 319 -1.39 12.61 -20.20
N GLN A 320 -1.39 12.61 -18.86
CA GLN A 320 -1.93 13.73 -18.08
C GLN A 320 -1.14 15.03 -18.28
N ILE A 321 0.18 14.92 -18.32
CA ILE A 321 1.07 16.01 -18.69
C ILE A 321 0.85 16.38 -20.16
N LEU A 322 0.52 15.45 -21.04
CA LEU A 322 0.33 15.77 -22.44
C LEU A 322 -0.99 16.53 -22.67
N LEU A 323 -2.04 16.15 -21.94
CA LEU A 323 -3.42 16.65 -22.07
C LEU A 323 -3.76 17.86 -21.23
N GLY A 324 -2.86 18.22 -20.36
CA GLY A 324 -3.08 19.41 -19.60
C GLY A 324 -3.86 19.41 -18.34
N SER A 325 -3.81 18.26 -17.70
CA SER A 325 -4.79 17.89 -16.72
C SER A 325 -4.27 17.87 -15.28
N ILE A 326 -3.05 18.37 -15.03
CA ILE A 326 -2.47 18.29 -13.67
C ILE A 326 -2.74 19.57 -12.89
N ASP A 327 -3.51 19.39 -11.83
CA ASP A 327 -3.93 20.37 -10.84
C ASP A 327 -4.56 21.64 -11.41
N CYS A 328 -5.13 21.56 -12.61
CA CYS A 328 -5.87 22.65 -13.25
C CYS A 328 -7.40 22.49 -13.07
N PRO A 329 -8.19 23.52 -13.39
CA PRO A 329 -9.65 23.40 -13.48
C PRO A 329 -10.07 22.26 -14.42
N GLY A 330 -10.94 21.35 -13.93
CA GLY A 330 -11.40 20.17 -14.68
C GLY A 330 -10.39 19.01 -14.79
N GLY A 331 -9.21 19.13 -14.17
CA GLY A 331 -8.14 18.13 -14.17
C GLY A 331 -8.04 17.27 -12.90
N PHE A 332 -6.99 16.46 -12.80
CA PHE A 332 -6.58 15.73 -11.59
C PHE A 332 -5.98 16.69 -10.56
N ARG A 333 -6.41 16.67 -9.29
CA ARG A 333 -5.97 17.67 -8.29
C ARG A 333 -5.10 17.06 -7.18
N TYR A 334 -4.06 17.78 -6.75
CA TYR A 334 -3.26 17.38 -5.58
C TYR A 334 -4.00 17.69 -4.28
N LYS A 335 -3.84 16.80 -3.29
CA LYS A 335 -4.22 17.00 -1.89
C LYS A 335 -3.00 17.37 -1.05
N PRO A 336 -3.05 18.38 -0.16
CA PRO A 336 -1.96 18.67 0.76
C PRO A 336 -1.56 17.42 1.56
N PRO A 337 -0.25 17.14 1.76
CA PRO A 337 0.89 18.05 1.60
C PRO A 337 1.59 17.99 0.23
N TYR A 338 0.91 17.56 -0.84
CA TYR A 338 1.47 17.47 -2.20
C TYR A 338 1.21 18.73 -3.03
N PRO A 339 1.98 19.00 -4.08
CA PRO A 339 3.09 18.20 -4.63
C PRO A 339 4.39 18.23 -3.82
N LYS A 340 5.23 17.21 -4.02
CA LYS A 340 6.61 17.11 -3.50
C LYS A 340 7.60 17.35 -4.65
N GLU A 341 8.88 17.56 -4.30
CA GLU A 341 9.98 17.74 -5.27
C GLU A 341 10.16 16.59 -6.27
N ILE A 342 10.59 16.93 -7.49
CA ILE A 342 10.77 15.99 -8.61
C ILE A 342 12.23 16.05 -9.08
N ALA A 343 13.02 14.98 -8.99
CA ALA A 343 12.78 13.80 -8.16
C ALA A 343 12.88 14.13 -6.65
N PRO A 344 12.30 13.30 -5.75
CA PRO A 344 12.43 13.52 -4.30
C PRO A 344 13.89 13.48 -3.82
N ARG A 345 14.25 14.32 -2.84
CA ARG A 345 15.65 14.43 -2.36
C ARG A 345 16.05 13.34 -1.38
N LEU A 346 15.08 12.73 -0.71
CA LEU A 346 15.35 11.75 0.35
C LEU A 346 16.05 10.52 -0.23
N LYS A 347 17.24 10.18 0.26
CA LYS A 347 18.02 9.02 -0.20
C LYS A 347 17.96 7.87 0.81
N PRO A 348 17.91 6.61 0.33
CA PRO A 348 17.98 5.47 1.24
C PRO A 348 19.36 5.39 1.91
N THR A 349 19.37 4.94 3.16
CA THR A 349 20.56 4.73 3.97
C THR A 349 20.71 3.26 4.31
N GLY A 350 21.95 2.78 4.37
CA GLY A 350 22.26 1.37 4.64
C GLY A 350 23.41 0.82 3.82
N LYS A 351 24.27 1.69 3.27
CA LYS A 351 25.48 1.29 2.56
C LYS A 351 26.49 0.64 3.52
N PRO A 352 27.49 -0.11 3.00
CA PRO A 352 28.59 -0.60 3.83
C PRO A 352 29.20 0.53 4.67
N GLY A 353 29.38 0.27 5.97
CA GLY A 353 29.90 1.25 6.94
C GLY A 353 28.87 2.23 7.54
N GLN A 354 27.67 2.34 6.97
CA GLN A 354 26.59 3.19 7.54
C GLN A 354 25.75 2.47 8.59
N VAL A 355 25.74 1.14 8.58
CA VAL A 355 25.07 0.32 9.59
C VAL A 355 26.09 -0.14 10.61
N LYS A 356 25.91 0.27 11.87
CA LYS A 356 26.86 0.04 12.95
C LYS A 356 26.16 -0.52 14.19
N ALA A 357 26.83 -1.45 14.85
CA ALA A 357 26.39 -2.01 16.12
C ALA A 357 26.14 -0.91 17.16
N GLY A 358 25.00 -0.96 17.85
CA GLY A 358 24.65 -0.03 18.92
C GLY A 358 24.34 1.40 18.48
N GLU A 359 24.43 1.75 17.20
CA GLU A 359 24.19 3.11 16.69
C GLU A 359 22.86 3.20 15.91
N PRO A 360 22.20 4.36 15.86
CA PRO A 360 21.09 4.58 14.94
C PRO A 360 21.59 4.65 13.49
N LEU A 361 20.70 4.47 12.52
CA LEU A 361 21.03 4.79 11.13
C LEU A 361 21.30 6.30 11.00
N PRO A 362 22.28 6.71 10.16
CA PRO A 362 22.59 8.13 9.96
C PRO A 362 21.52 8.88 9.15
N GLY A 363 20.53 8.16 8.62
CA GLY A 363 19.49 8.69 7.77
C GLY A 363 18.31 7.73 7.61
N PRO A 364 17.36 8.05 6.74
CA PRO A 364 16.17 7.25 6.52
C PRO A 364 16.51 5.93 5.81
N HIS A 365 15.85 4.85 6.22
CA HIS A 365 16.01 3.50 5.67
C HIS A 365 15.32 3.33 4.29
N LEU A 366 14.32 4.16 3.97
CA LEU A 366 13.69 4.26 2.64
C LEU A 366 13.99 5.61 1.99
N GLY A 367 13.97 5.66 0.66
CA GLY A 367 14.17 6.88 -0.11
C GLY A 367 13.92 6.70 -1.59
N PHE A 368 14.39 7.66 -2.37
CA PHE A 368 14.16 7.79 -3.81
C PHE A 368 15.52 7.91 -4.52
N PRO A 369 16.09 6.79 -4.97
CA PRO A 369 17.31 6.80 -5.76
C PRO A 369 17.13 7.62 -7.04
N THR A 370 18.18 8.35 -7.43
CA THR A 370 18.24 9.10 -8.70
C THR A 370 19.42 8.70 -9.56
N SER A 371 20.31 7.85 -9.07
CA SER A 371 21.42 7.28 -9.84
C SER A 371 21.88 5.95 -9.23
N PRO A 372 22.68 5.16 -9.96
CA PRO A 372 23.33 3.96 -9.43
C PRO A 372 24.14 4.19 -8.16
N ALA A 373 24.65 5.41 -7.94
CA ALA A 373 25.41 5.74 -6.74
C ALA A 373 24.55 5.71 -5.46
N ASP A 374 23.22 5.78 -5.57
CA ASP A 374 22.30 5.71 -4.43
C ASP A 374 21.97 4.27 -4.00
N LEU A 375 22.41 3.25 -4.76
CA LEU A 375 22.12 1.85 -4.46
C LEU A 375 22.77 1.40 -3.14
N LEU A 376 22.07 0.50 -2.45
CA LEU A 376 22.52 -0.16 -1.22
C LEU A 376 23.16 -1.50 -1.56
N ILE A 377 24.32 -1.43 -2.19
CA ILE A 377 25.15 -2.58 -2.59
C ILE A 377 26.59 -2.40 -2.07
N ASP A 378 27.30 -3.52 -1.91
CA ASP A 378 28.75 -3.48 -1.65
C ASP A 378 29.56 -3.49 -2.96
N ALA A 379 30.89 -3.54 -2.82
CA ALA A 379 31.82 -3.59 -3.94
C ALA A 379 31.68 -4.86 -4.81
N ALA A 380 31.11 -5.94 -4.26
CA ALA A 380 30.79 -7.17 -4.99
C ALA A 380 29.37 -7.15 -5.59
N HIS A 381 28.67 -6.01 -5.52
CA HIS A 381 27.28 -5.83 -5.91
C HIS A 381 26.26 -6.61 -5.04
N THR A 382 26.66 -7.07 -3.86
CA THR A 382 25.77 -7.78 -2.93
C THR A 382 24.76 -6.81 -2.31
N PRO A 383 23.45 -7.10 -2.33
CA PRO A 383 22.45 -6.28 -1.66
C PRO A 383 22.70 -6.15 -0.16
N GLN A 384 22.49 -4.95 0.40
CA GLN A 384 22.69 -4.70 1.83
C GLN A 384 21.42 -4.85 2.68
N ARG A 385 20.27 -5.08 2.05
CA ARG A 385 18.98 -5.31 2.71
C ARG A 385 18.49 -6.74 2.48
N ILE A 386 17.79 -7.30 3.48
CA ILE A 386 17.21 -8.65 3.41
C ILE A 386 16.13 -8.77 2.33
N ASP A 387 15.40 -7.69 2.05
CA ASP A 387 14.39 -7.64 0.97
C ASP A 387 15.01 -7.28 -0.39
N LYS A 388 16.33 -7.09 -0.47
CA LYS A 388 17.10 -6.68 -1.66
C LYS A 388 16.64 -5.37 -2.30
N ALA A 389 15.87 -4.55 -1.59
CA ALA A 389 15.47 -3.23 -2.07
C ALA A 389 16.68 -2.32 -2.29
N TYR A 390 16.61 -1.46 -3.31
CA TYR A 390 17.69 -0.55 -3.71
C TYR A 390 18.97 -1.27 -4.15
N SER A 391 18.83 -2.47 -4.68
CA SER A 391 19.91 -3.19 -5.37
C SER A 391 19.63 -3.26 -6.87
N TRP A 392 20.50 -3.93 -7.62
CA TRP A 392 20.25 -4.18 -9.04
C TRP A 392 18.98 -5.01 -9.29
N ASP A 393 18.46 -5.74 -8.30
CA ASP A 393 17.22 -6.52 -8.37
C ASP A 393 15.97 -5.60 -8.47
N ALA A 394 15.94 -4.51 -7.71
CA ALA A 394 14.86 -3.53 -7.68
C ALA A 394 15.40 -2.13 -7.30
N PRO A 395 16.00 -1.40 -8.26
CA PRO A 395 16.73 -0.16 -7.98
C PRO A 395 15.89 0.95 -7.32
N LEU A 396 14.62 1.10 -7.68
CA LEU A 396 13.74 2.19 -7.23
C LEU A 396 12.68 1.71 -6.22
N ALA A 397 13.03 0.75 -5.36
CA ALA A 397 12.13 0.14 -4.39
C ALA A 397 11.76 1.03 -3.19
N ALA A 398 11.06 2.14 -3.46
CA ALA A 398 10.70 3.18 -2.49
C ALA A 398 9.92 2.70 -1.25
N HIS A 399 9.31 1.52 -1.31
CA HIS A 399 8.55 0.91 -0.21
C HIS A 399 9.06 -0.49 0.20
N GLY A 400 10.24 -0.92 -0.27
CA GLY A 400 10.78 -2.26 0.00
C GLY A 400 9.97 -3.41 -0.63
N LEU A 401 10.46 -4.64 -0.46
CA LEU A 401 9.91 -5.85 -1.11
C LEU A 401 9.45 -6.88 -0.06
N MET A 402 8.37 -6.56 0.66
CA MET A 402 7.89 -7.40 1.77
C MET A 402 7.55 -8.86 1.37
N HIS A 403 7.20 -9.15 0.11
CA HIS A 403 6.98 -10.52 -0.39
C HIS A 403 8.22 -11.39 -0.25
N MET A 404 9.42 -10.82 -0.42
CA MET A 404 10.65 -11.60 -0.47
C MET A 404 11.27 -11.87 0.91
N VAL A 405 10.79 -11.22 1.97
CA VAL A 405 11.47 -11.21 3.28
C VAL A 405 11.57 -12.60 3.89
N ILE A 406 10.48 -13.36 3.95
CA ILE A 406 10.47 -14.69 4.58
C ILE A 406 11.34 -15.66 3.77
N THR A 407 11.23 -15.62 2.45
CA THR A 407 12.01 -16.44 1.53
C THR A 407 13.50 -16.15 1.67
N ASN A 408 13.90 -14.88 1.58
CA ASN A 408 15.28 -14.45 1.72
C ASN A 408 15.85 -14.75 3.11
N ALA A 409 15.06 -14.54 4.17
CA ALA A 409 15.45 -14.89 5.54
C ALA A 409 15.69 -16.40 5.72
N ALA A 410 14.80 -17.24 5.18
CA ALA A 410 14.94 -18.70 5.26
C ALA A 410 16.06 -19.24 4.37
N LEU A 411 16.40 -18.55 3.27
CA LEU A 411 17.53 -18.89 2.41
C LEU A 411 18.85 -18.30 2.90
N GLY A 412 18.81 -17.31 3.80
CA GLY A 412 20.00 -16.57 4.23
C GLY A 412 20.59 -15.72 3.10
N ASP A 413 19.76 -15.20 2.20
CA ASP A 413 20.16 -14.47 0.99
C ASP A 413 19.61 -13.04 1.02
N PRO A 414 20.45 -11.99 1.12
CA PRO A 414 21.92 -12.03 1.00
C PRO A 414 22.65 -12.45 2.29
N TYR A 415 21.95 -12.51 3.42
CA TYR A 415 22.51 -12.94 4.71
C TYR A 415 21.40 -13.49 5.64
N PRO A 416 21.73 -14.31 6.65
CA PRO A 416 20.78 -14.76 7.65
C PRO A 416 20.35 -13.62 8.59
N ILE A 417 19.12 -13.69 9.10
CA ILE A 417 18.60 -12.82 10.16
C ILE A 417 18.50 -13.57 11.49
N ASP A 418 18.44 -12.85 12.60
CA ASP A 418 18.18 -13.41 13.94
C ASP A 418 16.69 -13.31 14.30
N THR A 419 16.11 -12.12 14.08
CA THR A 419 14.75 -11.82 14.51
C THR A 419 13.94 -11.24 13.35
N LEU A 420 12.79 -11.85 13.08
CA LEU A 420 11.72 -11.30 12.24
C LEU A 420 10.64 -10.70 13.14
N PHE A 421 10.46 -9.39 13.09
CA PHE A 421 9.43 -8.66 13.83
C PHE A 421 8.36 -8.18 12.86
N MET A 422 7.11 -8.62 13.06
CA MET A 422 5.99 -8.27 12.19
C MET A 422 4.81 -7.67 12.96
N TYR A 423 4.15 -6.69 12.34
CA TYR A 423 2.95 -6.04 12.86
C TYR A 423 1.83 -6.03 11.83
N MET A 424 0.63 -6.53 12.18
CA MET A 424 -0.57 -6.53 11.32
C MET A 424 -0.34 -7.12 9.91
N ALA A 425 0.44 -8.20 9.81
CA ALA A 425 0.86 -8.79 8.54
C ALA A 425 0.65 -10.31 8.53
N ASN A 426 -0.45 -10.77 7.94
CA ASN A 426 -0.78 -12.20 7.84
C ASN A 426 -0.01 -12.91 6.71
N MET A 427 1.31 -12.97 6.85
CA MET A 427 2.28 -13.49 5.88
C MET A 427 2.40 -15.02 5.87
N SER A 428 1.63 -15.76 6.66
CA SER A 428 1.54 -17.22 6.52
C SER A 428 0.41 -17.65 5.58
N TRP A 429 -0.41 -16.70 5.10
CA TRP A 429 -1.63 -17.01 4.38
C TRP A 429 -1.96 -15.96 3.31
N ASN A 430 -2.90 -15.04 3.57
CA ASN A 430 -3.46 -14.14 2.55
C ASN A 430 -2.47 -13.11 1.98
N SER A 431 -1.42 -12.75 2.73
CA SER A 431 -0.44 -11.75 2.27
C SER A 431 0.73 -12.34 1.50
N SER A 432 0.73 -13.65 1.26
CA SER A 432 1.86 -14.37 0.65
C SER A 432 1.58 -14.73 -0.80
N MET A 433 2.60 -14.60 -1.63
CA MET A 433 2.69 -15.31 -2.90
C MET A 433 3.27 -16.69 -2.54
N ASN A 434 2.70 -17.78 -3.04
CA ASN A 434 3.13 -19.13 -2.72
C ASN A 434 3.05 -19.48 -1.23
N ILE A 435 1.81 -19.66 -0.75
CA ILE A 435 1.53 -20.03 0.64
C ILE A 435 2.30 -21.30 1.06
N ARG A 436 2.41 -22.30 0.18
CA ARG A 436 3.02 -23.59 0.53
C ARG A 436 4.49 -23.42 0.94
N ASP A 437 5.28 -22.75 0.12
CA ASP A 437 6.70 -22.54 0.44
C ASP A 437 6.87 -21.54 1.57
N THR A 438 6.01 -20.53 1.67
CA THR A 438 6.04 -19.60 2.82
C THR A 438 5.85 -20.33 4.15
N LEU A 439 4.87 -21.24 4.23
CA LEU A 439 4.66 -22.05 5.44
C LEU A 439 5.86 -22.93 5.75
N LYS A 440 6.45 -23.55 4.71
CA LYS A 440 7.69 -24.33 4.83
C LYS A 440 8.82 -23.46 5.39
N TYR A 441 9.10 -22.29 4.80
CA TYR A 441 10.16 -21.37 5.22
C TYR A 441 10.00 -20.89 6.66
N LEU A 442 8.77 -20.65 7.11
CA LEU A 442 8.51 -20.30 8.50
C LEU A 442 8.95 -21.43 9.44
N THR A 443 8.84 -22.71 9.03
CA THR A 443 9.16 -23.88 9.87
C THR A 443 10.49 -24.56 9.58
N ASP A 444 11.18 -24.14 8.52
CA ASP A 444 12.43 -24.76 8.05
C ASP A 444 13.50 -24.70 9.15
N LYS A 445 14.18 -25.82 9.33
CA LYS A 445 15.31 -25.97 10.26
C LYS A 445 16.60 -26.22 9.51
N ASN A 446 17.72 -25.80 10.10
CA ASN A 446 19.03 -26.26 9.65
C ASN A 446 19.17 -27.74 10.05
N PRO A 447 19.43 -28.66 9.11
CA PRO A 447 19.54 -30.09 9.42
C PRO A 447 20.73 -30.43 10.32
N GLU A 448 21.77 -29.60 10.35
CA GLU A 448 22.97 -29.81 11.17
C GLU A 448 22.78 -29.36 12.62
N THR A 449 22.12 -28.21 12.84
CA THR A 449 21.94 -27.65 14.20
C THR A 449 20.58 -27.98 14.81
N GLY A 450 19.58 -28.34 14.01
CA GLY A 450 18.19 -28.52 14.44
C GLY A 450 17.45 -27.21 14.77
N GLU A 451 18.12 -26.07 14.65
CA GLU A 451 17.55 -24.73 14.89
C GLU A 451 16.74 -24.24 13.69
N TYR A 452 15.74 -23.40 13.94
CA TYR A 452 15.00 -22.76 12.86
C TYR A 452 15.90 -21.82 12.06
N LYS A 453 15.77 -21.85 10.72
CA LYS A 453 16.51 -20.93 9.83
C LYS A 453 16.16 -19.46 10.05
N ILE A 454 14.93 -19.20 10.48
CA ILE A 454 14.51 -17.92 11.06
C ILE A 454 14.42 -18.14 12.58
N PRO A 455 15.43 -17.74 13.37
CA PRO A 455 15.53 -18.14 14.77
C PRO A 455 14.36 -17.66 15.62
N ARG A 456 13.96 -16.40 15.47
CA ARG A 456 12.92 -15.76 16.30
C ARG A 456 11.91 -14.99 15.45
N ILE A 457 10.64 -15.11 15.80
CA ILE A 457 9.54 -14.36 15.20
C ILE A 457 8.75 -13.66 16.31
N ILE A 458 8.76 -12.33 16.32
CA ILE A 458 7.87 -11.52 17.14
C ILE A 458 6.71 -11.07 16.27
N TYR A 459 5.48 -11.29 16.72
CA TYR A 459 4.28 -10.92 15.97
C TYR A 459 3.30 -10.11 16.83
N SER A 460 2.82 -8.98 16.30
CA SER A 460 1.76 -8.20 16.93
C SER A 460 0.53 -8.11 16.04
N ASP A 461 -0.61 -8.51 16.61
CA ASP A 461 -1.93 -8.52 15.97
C ASP A 461 -3.00 -8.41 17.06
N ALA A 462 -4.22 -8.01 16.70
CA ALA A 462 -5.36 -8.00 17.60
C ALA A 462 -6.12 -9.33 17.59
N TYR A 463 -5.89 -10.17 16.57
CA TYR A 463 -6.63 -11.42 16.34
C TYR A 463 -5.70 -12.62 16.19
N TYR A 464 -6.22 -13.79 16.55
CA TYR A 464 -5.59 -15.07 16.27
C TYR A 464 -5.76 -15.45 14.79
N SER A 465 -4.90 -14.87 13.94
CA SER A 465 -4.80 -15.13 12.50
C SER A 465 -3.96 -16.37 12.19
N GLU A 466 -3.86 -16.78 10.92
CA GLU A 466 -3.01 -17.90 10.51
C GLU A 466 -1.52 -17.67 10.81
N MET A 467 -1.07 -16.43 11.03
CA MET A 467 0.32 -16.11 11.34
C MET A 467 0.67 -16.39 12.80
N VAL A 468 -0.31 -16.31 13.72
CA VAL A 468 -0.06 -16.46 15.16
C VAL A 468 0.63 -17.78 15.51
N PRO A 469 0.19 -18.96 15.03
CA PRO A 469 0.85 -20.24 15.32
C PRO A 469 2.32 -20.34 14.89
N TYR A 470 2.79 -19.44 14.01
CA TYR A 470 4.16 -19.43 13.52
C TYR A 470 5.09 -18.48 14.30
N ALA A 471 4.57 -17.67 15.22
CA ALA A 471 5.38 -16.77 16.02
C ALA A 471 6.03 -17.45 17.24
N ASP A 472 7.10 -16.85 17.76
CA ASP A 472 7.77 -17.22 19.01
C ASP A 472 7.22 -16.39 20.19
N LEU A 473 6.92 -15.11 19.94
CA LEU A 473 6.39 -14.15 20.90
C LEU A 473 5.25 -13.35 20.27
N ILE A 474 4.10 -13.32 20.94
CA ILE A 474 2.92 -12.53 20.54
C ILE A 474 2.76 -11.33 21.46
N LEU A 475 2.66 -10.14 20.86
CA LEU A 475 2.34 -8.88 21.54
C LEU A 475 0.92 -8.45 21.12
N PRO A 476 -0.12 -8.73 21.92
CA PRO A 476 -1.51 -8.56 21.50
C PRO A 476 -1.89 -7.08 21.41
N ASP A 477 -2.41 -6.68 20.24
CA ASP A 477 -2.82 -5.31 19.95
C ASP A 477 -4.29 -5.04 20.30
N THR A 478 -4.58 -3.75 20.43
CA THR A 478 -5.91 -3.17 20.59
C THR A 478 -6.61 -2.96 19.23
N THR A 479 -7.92 -2.84 19.25
CA THR A 479 -8.71 -2.37 18.10
C THR A 479 -8.73 -0.84 18.02
N TYR A 480 -9.21 -0.32 16.90
CA TYR A 480 -9.28 1.13 16.66
C TYR A 480 -10.24 1.88 17.60
N LEU A 481 -11.09 1.17 18.35
CA LEU A 481 -11.97 1.75 19.37
C LEU A 481 -11.32 1.84 20.76
N GLU A 482 -10.14 1.24 20.95
CA GLU A 482 -9.48 1.03 22.25
C GLU A 482 -8.15 1.79 22.36
N ARG A 483 -7.81 2.64 21.39
CA ARG A 483 -6.46 3.21 21.30
C ARG A 483 -6.40 4.62 20.75
N TRP A 484 -5.30 5.27 21.12
CA TRP A 484 -4.82 6.46 20.44
C TRP A 484 -4.17 6.08 19.11
N ASP A 485 -4.50 6.83 18.06
CA ASP A 485 -3.89 6.71 16.73
C ASP A 485 -3.88 8.09 16.05
N CYS A 486 -3.04 8.32 15.05
CA CYS A 486 -3.10 9.54 14.25
C CYS A 486 -3.15 9.27 12.76
N ILE A 487 -3.97 10.06 12.08
CA ILE A 487 -4.09 10.13 10.63
C ILE A 487 -3.31 11.37 10.20
N SER A 488 -1.98 11.26 10.33
CA SER A 488 -1.06 12.40 10.21
C SER A 488 -0.96 12.91 8.78
N ILE A 489 -0.82 14.23 8.64
CA ILE A 489 -0.49 14.89 7.37
C ILE A 489 0.89 14.53 6.82
N LEU A 490 1.77 14.01 7.67
CA LEU A 490 3.13 13.62 7.32
C LEU A 490 3.25 12.16 6.86
N ASP A 491 2.19 11.37 7.01
CA ASP A 491 2.12 9.97 6.56
C ASP A 491 1.01 9.84 5.51
N ARG A 492 -0.25 9.84 5.95
CA ARG A 492 -1.42 9.59 5.10
C ARG A 492 -2.61 10.42 5.59
N PRO A 493 -2.78 11.65 5.09
CA PRO A 493 -3.82 12.58 5.57
C PRO A 493 -5.22 12.20 5.15
N ILE A 494 -6.19 12.93 5.72
CA ILE A 494 -7.60 12.98 5.27
C ILE A 494 -7.89 14.26 4.47
N SER A 495 -6.86 14.88 3.91
CA SER A 495 -6.94 16.12 3.13
C SER A 495 -7.90 16.00 1.95
N GLU A 496 -8.57 17.11 1.64
CA GLU A 496 -9.28 17.34 0.37
C GLU A 496 -8.39 18.22 -0.53
N PRO A 497 -8.62 18.33 -1.85
CA PRO A 497 -7.82 19.19 -2.73
C PRO A 497 -7.81 20.66 -2.31
N ASP A 498 -8.84 21.07 -1.57
CA ASP A 498 -9.06 22.44 -1.10
C ASP A 498 -8.74 22.62 0.39
N ALA A 499 -8.30 21.58 1.11
CA ALA A 499 -8.03 21.66 2.53
C ALA A 499 -6.96 20.66 3.00
N ALA A 500 -6.05 21.14 3.85
CA ALA A 500 -5.09 20.29 4.55
C ALA A 500 -5.74 19.76 5.83
N CYS A 501 -5.91 18.43 5.93
CA CYS A 501 -6.65 17.81 7.02
C CYS A 501 -5.92 16.61 7.63
N ASP A 502 -6.00 16.50 8.95
CA ASP A 502 -5.56 15.35 9.73
C ASP A 502 -6.60 15.00 10.80
N ALA A 503 -6.48 13.80 11.38
CA ALA A 503 -7.41 13.30 12.38
C ALA A 503 -6.72 12.46 13.44
N ILE A 504 -7.43 12.26 14.56
CA ILE A 504 -7.05 11.32 15.60
C ILE A 504 -8.01 10.14 15.64
N ARG A 505 -7.54 9.04 16.22
CA ARG A 505 -8.38 8.09 16.94
C ARG A 505 -8.09 8.28 18.40
N HIS A 506 -9.13 8.39 19.21
CA HIS A 506 -9.03 8.29 20.65
C HIS A 506 -9.81 7.06 21.11
N PRO A 507 -9.40 6.45 22.24
CA PRO A 507 -10.15 5.35 22.82
C PRO A 507 -11.57 5.82 23.14
N VAL A 508 -12.55 5.02 22.71
CA VAL A 508 -13.97 5.19 23.03
C VAL A 508 -14.48 4.07 23.94
N ILE A 509 -13.72 3.00 24.09
CA ILE A 509 -13.97 1.86 24.97
C ILE A 509 -12.63 1.48 25.60
N GLU A 510 -12.66 1.19 26.90
CA GLU A 510 -11.52 0.63 27.61
C GLU A 510 -11.35 -0.87 27.27
N PRO A 511 -10.11 -1.35 27.04
CA PRO A 511 -9.87 -2.77 26.89
C PRO A 511 -10.35 -3.59 28.10
N ASP A 512 -11.05 -4.69 27.85
CA ASP A 512 -11.50 -5.69 28.83
C ASP A 512 -10.54 -6.90 28.92
N ARG A 513 -9.32 -6.75 28.38
CA ARG A 513 -8.29 -7.78 28.21
C ARG A 513 -6.91 -7.19 28.51
N ASP A 514 -5.92 -8.04 28.78
CA ASP A 514 -4.54 -7.61 29.02
C ASP A 514 -3.79 -7.33 27.70
N VAL A 515 -4.23 -6.27 27.01
CA VAL A 515 -3.73 -5.88 25.68
C VAL A 515 -3.27 -4.43 25.67
N ARG A 516 -2.31 -4.09 24.79
CA ARG A 516 -1.75 -2.74 24.67
C ARG A 516 -1.66 -2.33 23.21
N GLY A 517 -1.93 -1.06 22.93
CA GLY A 517 -1.73 -0.49 21.60
C GLY A 517 -0.27 -0.66 21.15
N PHE A 518 -0.05 -1.26 19.99
CA PHE A 518 1.30 -1.57 19.48
C PHE A 518 2.24 -0.36 19.47
N GLN A 519 1.73 0.82 19.17
CA GLN A 519 2.51 2.07 19.18
C GLN A 519 3.10 2.35 20.58
N SER A 520 2.31 2.16 21.64
CA SER A 520 2.78 2.35 23.01
C SER A 520 3.75 1.24 23.44
N VAL A 521 3.53 0.01 22.96
CA VAL A 521 4.47 -1.11 23.16
C VAL A 521 5.83 -0.81 22.51
N LEU A 522 5.82 -0.22 21.31
CA LEU A 522 7.05 0.11 20.58
C LEU A 522 7.85 1.24 21.26
N LEU A 523 7.16 2.24 21.83
CA LEU A 523 7.79 3.29 22.64
C LEU A 523 8.43 2.72 23.92
N ASP A 524 7.74 1.82 24.61
CA ASP A 524 8.24 1.10 25.81
C ASP A 524 9.48 0.26 25.47
N LEU A 525 9.42 -0.56 24.41
CA LEU A 525 10.58 -1.31 23.90
C LEU A 525 11.73 -0.39 23.52
N GLY A 526 11.45 0.75 22.89
CA GLY A 526 12.47 1.75 22.56
C GLY A 526 13.15 2.33 23.79
N ALA A 527 12.40 2.59 24.86
CA ALA A 527 12.94 3.06 26.13
C ALA A 527 13.80 1.99 26.83
N ARG A 528 13.33 0.74 26.87
CA ARG A 528 14.07 -0.41 27.44
C ARG A 528 15.38 -0.69 26.71
N LEU A 529 15.38 -0.54 25.37
CA LEU A 529 16.56 -0.64 24.52
C LEU A 529 17.44 0.62 24.54
N LYS A 530 17.05 1.66 25.30
CA LYS A 530 17.75 2.96 25.40
C LYS A 530 18.00 3.61 24.03
N LEU A 531 17.02 3.56 23.14
CA LEU A 531 17.16 4.11 21.80
C LEU A 531 17.23 5.65 21.85
N PRO A 532 18.07 6.29 21.01
CA PRO A 532 18.19 7.75 21.01
C PRO A 532 16.86 8.46 20.70
N GLY A 533 16.45 9.36 21.58
CA GLY A 533 15.17 10.09 21.50
C GLY A 533 13.96 9.33 22.06
N LEU A 534 14.16 8.12 22.61
CA LEU A 534 13.13 7.33 23.31
C LEU A 534 13.35 7.32 24.83
N VAL A 535 14.50 7.84 25.29
CA VAL A 535 14.85 8.04 26.71
C VAL A 535 15.33 9.46 26.94
N LYS A 536 15.12 9.96 28.14
CA LYS A 536 15.71 11.22 28.62
C LYS A 536 17.17 10.99 29.05
N GLU A 537 17.87 12.07 29.39
CA GLU A 537 19.26 12.01 29.87
C GLU A 537 19.41 11.17 31.15
N ASP A 538 18.39 11.13 32.00
CA ASP A 538 18.34 10.32 33.23
C ASP A 538 18.01 8.83 32.97
N GLY A 539 17.78 8.44 31.71
CA GLY A 539 17.43 7.09 31.30
C GLY A 539 15.94 6.73 31.46
N SER A 540 15.10 7.62 31.96
CA SER A 540 13.65 7.42 32.02
C SER A 540 13.01 7.52 30.62
N PRO A 541 11.84 6.91 30.39
CA PRO A 541 11.16 6.97 29.09
C PRO A 541 10.88 8.43 28.65
N GLN A 542 11.11 8.72 27.36
CA GLN A 542 10.81 10.03 26.78
C GLN A 542 9.29 10.31 26.73
N PHE A 543 8.49 9.25 26.54
CA PHE A 543 7.03 9.34 26.40
C PHE A 543 6.34 8.42 27.42
N PRO A 544 6.38 8.74 28.73
CA PRO A 544 5.79 7.90 29.77
C PRO A 544 4.28 7.73 29.64
N GLY A 545 3.57 8.65 28.97
CA GLY A 545 2.14 8.51 28.65
C GLY A 545 1.85 7.68 27.40
N GLY A 546 2.84 6.97 26.86
CA GLY A 546 2.70 6.13 25.67
C GLY A 546 2.42 6.94 24.41
N TYR A 547 1.57 6.40 23.52
CA TYR A 547 1.37 7.03 22.22
C TYR A 547 0.66 8.38 22.28
N ALA A 548 -0.25 8.60 23.23
CA ALA A 548 -0.91 9.91 23.39
C ALA A 548 0.11 11.03 23.70
N ASP A 549 1.08 10.73 24.57
CA ASP A 549 2.18 11.61 24.91
C ASP A 549 3.10 11.87 23.69
N TYR A 550 3.44 10.80 22.95
CA TYR A 550 4.16 10.92 21.68
C TYR A 550 3.46 11.84 20.67
N LEU A 551 2.13 11.74 20.52
CA LEU A 551 1.37 12.56 19.56
C LEU A 551 1.49 14.06 19.84
N VAL A 552 1.59 14.44 21.12
CA VAL A 552 1.70 15.84 21.55
C VAL A 552 3.15 16.32 21.49
N ASN A 553 4.07 15.52 22.06
CA ASN A 553 5.41 15.98 22.42
C ASN A 553 6.50 15.60 21.42
N HIS A 554 6.26 14.64 20.53
CA HIS A 554 7.27 14.30 19.52
C HIS A 554 7.36 15.41 18.46
N GLU A 555 8.59 15.80 18.16
CA GLU A 555 8.90 16.68 17.04
C GLU A 555 9.80 15.95 16.06
N ARG A 556 9.33 15.80 14.81
CA ARG A 556 10.11 15.22 13.72
C ARG A 556 11.20 16.19 13.25
N ALA A 557 10.87 17.47 13.28
CA ALA A 557 11.74 18.61 13.03
C ALA A 557 11.29 19.76 13.95
N PRO A 558 12.12 20.78 14.20
CA PRO A 558 11.76 21.86 15.11
C PRO A 558 10.40 22.49 14.77
N GLY A 559 9.44 22.35 15.69
CA GLY A 559 8.09 22.87 15.56
C GLY A 559 7.12 22.00 14.76
N ILE A 560 7.53 20.83 14.25
CA ILE A 560 6.70 19.96 13.39
C ILE A 560 6.50 18.60 14.09
N GLY A 561 5.27 18.37 14.56
CA GLY A 561 4.85 17.12 15.21
C GLY A 561 3.98 16.22 14.34
N PRO A 562 3.47 15.10 14.89
CA PRO A 562 2.57 14.18 14.20
C PRO A 562 1.22 14.81 13.78
N LEU A 563 0.72 15.77 14.56
CA LEU A 563 -0.54 16.48 14.33
C LEU A 563 -0.28 17.95 13.97
N ALA A 564 -0.98 18.47 12.96
CA ALA A 564 -0.80 19.80 12.40
C ALA A 564 -1.70 20.85 13.04
N GLY A 565 -2.90 20.51 13.50
CA GLY A 565 -3.88 21.44 14.08
C GLY A 565 -3.51 21.89 15.50
N TRP A 566 -3.85 23.13 15.85
CA TRP A 566 -3.73 23.71 17.19
C TRP A 566 -2.32 23.57 17.83
N ARG A 567 -1.26 23.83 17.05
CA ARG A 567 0.12 23.92 17.56
C ARG A 567 0.33 25.24 18.34
N GLY A 568 1.43 25.33 19.10
CA GLY A 568 1.80 26.52 19.84
C GLY A 568 0.79 26.87 20.94
N ASN A 569 0.28 28.10 20.95
CA ASN A 569 -0.76 28.56 21.86
C ASN A 569 -2.18 28.06 21.49
N GLY A 570 -2.30 27.26 20.43
CA GLY A 570 -3.58 26.76 19.92
C GLY A 570 -4.04 27.39 18.61
N ASP A 571 -3.37 28.43 18.11
CA ASP A 571 -3.80 29.12 16.87
C ASP A 571 -2.97 28.75 15.63
N SER A 572 -1.88 27.99 15.82
CA SER A 572 -0.94 27.66 14.75
C SER A 572 -1.30 26.36 14.02
N PHE A 573 -0.98 26.31 12.72
CA PHE A 573 -1.17 25.13 11.87
C PHE A 573 0.16 24.67 11.25
N GLY A 574 0.41 23.36 11.30
CA GLY A 574 1.57 22.69 10.70
C GLY A 574 2.89 22.89 11.45
N LYS A 575 3.22 24.13 11.81
CA LYS A 575 4.44 24.49 12.55
C LYS A 575 4.13 25.37 13.77
N GLY A 576 4.70 25.03 14.93
CA GLY A 576 4.54 25.73 16.22
C GLY A 576 5.13 24.89 17.34
N ALA A 577 5.13 25.28 18.62
CA ALA A 577 5.59 24.39 19.71
C ALA A 577 4.57 23.27 20.02
N PRO A 578 4.95 22.18 20.73
CA PRO A 578 3.99 21.24 21.33
C PRO A 578 2.92 21.95 22.16
N ASN A 579 1.66 21.55 21.99
CA ASN A 579 0.53 22.09 22.74
C ASN A 579 -0.07 20.99 23.64
N PRO A 580 0.04 21.09 24.98
CA PRO A 580 -0.51 20.11 25.91
C PRO A 580 -2.02 19.85 25.76
N ASP A 581 -2.78 20.83 25.27
CA ASP A 581 -4.24 20.74 25.07
C ASP A 581 -4.62 20.24 23.66
N GLN A 582 -3.64 19.93 22.80
CA GLN A 582 -3.87 19.61 21.39
C GLN A 582 -4.90 18.48 21.21
N LEU A 583 -4.76 17.36 21.94
CA LEU A 583 -5.68 16.23 21.80
C LEU A 583 -7.11 16.57 22.21
N ASN A 584 -7.30 17.39 23.26
CA ASN A 584 -8.63 17.84 23.68
C ASN A 584 -9.26 18.73 22.61
N ARG A 585 -8.48 19.59 21.96
CA ARG A 585 -8.96 20.42 20.83
C ARG A 585 -9.44 19.56 19.67
N TYR A 586 -8.70 18.51 19.32
CA TYR A 586 -9.15 17.53 18.33
C TYR A 586 -10.47 16.86 18.74
N ILE A 587 -10.58 16.37 19.98
CA ILE A 587 -11.81 15.73 20.49
C ILE A 587 -13.00 16.71 20.41
N ALA A 588 -12.83 17.93 20.90
CA ALA A 588 -13.86 18.97 20.86
C ALA A 588 -14.28 19.31 19.42
N ASN A 589 -13.35 19.22 18.46
CA ASN A 589 -13.62 19.42 17.04
C ASN A 589 -14.06 18.14 16.30
N GLY A 590 -14.51 17.12 17.02
CA GLY A 590 -15.05 15.88 16.43
C GLY A 590 -14.01 14.90 15.88
N GLY A 591 -12.76 15.02 16.36
CA GLY A 591 -11.66 14.09 16.08
C GLY A 591 -10.78 14.47 14.88
N PHE A 592 -10.94 15.65 14.28
CA PHE A 592 -10.18 16.08 13.11
C PHE A 592 -9.90 17.59 13.09
N HIS A 593 -8.96 18.03 12.24
CA HIS A 593 -8.70 19.43 11.92
C HIS A 593 -8.73 19.63 10.40
N ALA A 594 -9.20 20.80 9.94
CA ALA A 594 -9.19 21.17 8.52
C ALA A 594 -8.71 22.62 8.34
N HIS A 595 -7.62 22.80 7.60
CA HIS A 595 -7.13 24.12 7.17
C HIS A 595 -7.52 24.34 5.70
N HIS A 596 -8.52 25.18 5.44
CA HIS A 596 -9.01 25.46 4.10
C HIS A 596 -8.07 26.40 3.33
N LEU A 597 -7.75 26.02 2.10
CA LEU A 597 -6.94 26.84 1.20
C LEU A 597 -7.77 28.00 0.63
N PRO A 598 -7.22 29.22 0.55
CA PRO A 598 -7.86 30.32 -0.14
C PRO A 598 -7.99 29.99 -1.64
N PRO A 599 -8.98 30.57 -2.36
CA PRO A 599 -9.21 30.28 -3.77
C PRO A 599 -7.96 30.37 -4.66
N SER A 600 -7.06 31.33 -4.38
CA SER A 600 -5.82 31.53 -5.13
C SER A 600 -4.85 30.35 -5.05
N GLN A 601 -4.95 29.47 -4.04
CA GLN A 601 -4.03 28.34 -3.79
C GLN A 601 -4.60 26.98 -4.21
N ARG A 602 -5.85 26.93 -4.71
CA ARG A 602 -6.57 25.68 -4.94
C ARG A 602 -6.11 24.93 -6.19
N TYR A 603 -5.52 25.61 -7.15
CA TYR A 603 -5.08 25.04 -8.42
C TYR A 603 -3.63 25.41 -8.71
N PHE A 604 -3.06 24.69 -9.66
CA PHE A 604 -1.68 24.80 -10.13
C PHE A 604 -0.67 24.73 -8.99
N LYS A 605 -0.93 23.99 -7.92
CA LYS A 605 -0.08 23.88 -6.72
C LYS A 605 1.37 23.54 -7.02
N HIS A 606 1.65 22.89 -8.16
CA HIS A 606 3.00 22.61 -8.66
C HIS A 606 3.75 23.86 -9.18
N ALA A 607 3.03 24.91 -9.59
CA ALA A 607 3.56 26.15 -10.15
C ALA A 607 3.03 27.43 -9.46
N ASN A 608 2.19 27.29 -8.44
CA ASN A 608 1.55 28.37 -7.72
C ASN A 608 2.44 28.83 -6.56
N LYS A 609 2.99 30.04 -6.68
CA LYS A 609 3.96 30.56 -5.70
C LYS A 609 3.36 30.71 -4.31
N GLU A 610 2.14 31.24 -4.21
CA GLU A 610 1.46 31.43 -2.92
C GLU A 610 1.28 30.09 -2.19
N TYR A 611 0.84 29.05 -2.91
CA TYR A 611 0.71 27.71 -2.34
C TYR A 611 2.06 27.13 -1.94
N LEU A 612 3.08 27.22 -2.80
CA LEU A 612 4.39 26.62 -2.57
C LEU A 612 5.16 27.29 -1.42
N ASP A 613 5.03 28.60 -1.26
CA ASP A 613 5.58 29.37 -0.14
C ASP A 613 4.84 29.02 1.16
N TRP A 614 3.50 28.98 1.12
CA TRP A 614 2.70 28.54 2.27
C TRP A 614 3.06 27.11 2.69
N ALA A 615 3.09 26.16 1.74
CA ALA A 615 3.45 24.76 1.98
C ALA A 615 4.86 24.63 2.58
N ALA A 616 5.82 25.46 2.17
CA ALA A 616 7.14 25.51 2.79
C ALA A 616 7.09 26.06 4.23
N SER A 617 6.31 27.12 4.46
CA SER A 617 6.18 27.74 5.80
C SER A 617 5.60 26.80 6.86
N VAL A 618 4.70 25.89 6.46
CA VAL A 618 4.07 24.89 7.33
C VAL A 618 4.82 23.54 7.34
N GLY A 619 5.97 23.45 6.68
CA GLY A 619 6.84 22.26 6.71
C GLY A 619 6.44 21.12 5.79
N PHE A 620 5.58 21.35 4.79
CA PHE A 620 5.19 20.33 3.82
C PHE A 620 6.23 20.09 2.73
N ARG A 621 7.09 21.08 2.44
CA ARG A 621 8.15 20.97 1.42
C ARG A 621 9.35 21.84 1.79
N ALA A 622 10.49 21.56 1.16
CA ALA A 622 11.63 22.48 1.19
C ALA A 622 11.30 23.75 0.38
N ALA A 623 11.80 24.91 0.82
CA ALA A 623 11.53 26.19 0.15
C ALA A 623 12.11 26.24 -1.27
N ASP A 624 13.23 25.56 -1.51
CA ASP A 624 14.01 25.53 -2.76
C ASP A 624 13.68 24.33 -3.67
N ALA A 625 12.62 23.58 -3.37
CA ALA A 625 12.24 22.38 -4.12
C ALA A 625 11.85 22.69 -5.58
N LYS A 626 12.46 21.99 -6.55
CA LYS A 626 12.14 22.09 -7.99
C LYS A 626 10.89 21.25 -8.33
N MET A 627 10.01 21.78 -9.16
CA MET A 627 8.69 21.21 -9.52
C MET A 627 8.56 20.84 -11.01
N THR A 628 9.66 20.58 -11.70
CA THR A 628 9.64 20.32 -13.15
C THR A 628 9.20 18.88 -13.45
N PHE A 629 8.11 18.71 -14.21
CA PHE A 629 7.65 17.40 -14.68
C PHE A 629 8.65 16.72 -15.62
N GLN A 630 8.76 15.39 -15.55
CA GLN A 630 9.79 14.59 -16.22
C GLN A 630 9.16 13.62 -17.24
N LEU A 631 8.87 14.09 -18.47
CA LEU A 631 8.44 13.21 -19.57
C LEU A 631 9.56 12.23 -19.93
N TYR A 632 10.76 12.79 -20.12
CA TYR A 632 12.01 12.06 -20.14
C TYR A 632 12.55 12.00 -18.71
N CYS A 633 12.71 10.81 -18.15
CA CYS A 633 13.12 10.63 -16.75
C CYS A 633 14.63 10.44 -16.63
N GLU A 634 15.35 11.50 -16.28
CA GLU A 634 16.80 11.49 -16.09
C GLU A 634 17.28 10.41 -15.09
N PRO A 635 16.62 10.20 -13.93
CA PRO A 635 16.97 9.07 -13.07
C PRO A 635 17.03 7.72 -13.78
N LEU A 636 16.07 7.41 -14.65
CA LEU A 636 16.08 6.13 -15.37
C LEU A 636 17.21 6.08 -16.38
N GLN A 637 17.46 7.18 -17.10
CA GLN A 637 18.58 7.25 -18.03
C GLN A 637 19.93 7.03 -17.33
N ALA A 638 20.11 7.52 -16.10
CA ALA A 638 21.34 7.28 -15.35
C ALA A 638 21.58 5.78 -15.08
N PHE A 639 20.54 5.00 -14.81
CA PHE A 639 20.65 3.54 -14.68
C PHE A 639 20.89 2.85 -16.03
N ARG A 640 20.22 3.30 -17.10
CA ARG A 640 20.42 2.77 -18.45
C ARG A 640 21.85 2.97 -18.93
N LEU A 641 22.40 4.17 -18.78
CA LEU A 641 23.79 4.50 -19.12
C LEU A 641 24.78 3.62 -18.34
N ALA A 642 24.50 3.32 -17.07
CA ALA A 642 25.33 2.41 -16.29
C ALA A 642 25.36 0.98 -16.86
N ALA A 643 24.21 0.49 -17.35
CA ALA A 643 24.15 -0.78 -18.05
C ALA A 643 24.92 -0.77 -19.38
N GLU A 644 24.91 0.35 -20.08
CA GLU A 644 25.65 0.60 -21.34
C GLU A 644 27.16 0.84 -21.13
N GLY A 645 27.65 0.85 -19.89
CA GLY A 645 29.07 0.93 -19.56
C GLY A 645 29.57 2.30 -19.13
N HIS A 646 28.68 3.25 -18.83
CA HIS A 646 29.02 4.61 -18.42
C HIS A 646 28.91 4.82 -16.90
N GLY A 647 29.73 5.71 -16.36
CA GLY A 647 29.73 6.06 -14.94
C GLY A 647 30.41 5.03 -14.04
N PRO A 648 30.61 5.38 -12.75
CA PRO A 648 31.47 4.63 -11.83
C PRO A 648 30.83 3.41 -11.18
N VAL A 649 29.50 3.33 -11.17
CA VAL A 649 28.74 2.21 -10.57
C VAL A 649 27.90 1.56 -11.66
N GLN A 650 28.28 0.36 -12.07
CA GLN A 650 27.66 -0.37 -13.16
C GLN A 650 27.02 -1.67 -12.68
N PRO A 651 25.99 -2.19 -13.34
CA PRO A 651 25.41 -3.48 -13.00
C PRO A 651 26.35 -4.63 -13.38
N PRO A 652 26.31 -5.75 -12.64
CA PRO A 652 26.96 -6.98 -13.08
C PRO A 652 26.33 -7.49 -14.38
N GLU A 653 27.07 -8.32 -15.11
CA GLU A 653 26.67 -8.82 -16.43
C GLU A 653 25.25 -9.44 -16.43
N SER A 654 24.92 -10.19 -15.38
CA SER A 654 23.60 -10.82 -15.19
C SER A 654 22.41 -9.85 -15.17
N HIS A 655 22.66 -8.55 -14.97
CA HIS A 655 21.64 -7.51 -14.87
C HIS A 655 21.69 -6.48 -16.00
N ARG A 656 22.77 -6.43 -16.81
CA ARG A 656 22.98 -5.38 -17.83
C ARG A 656 21.83 -5.29 -18.82
N GLU A 657 21.51 -6.39 -19.50
CA GLU A 657 20.43 -6.40 -20.51
C GLU A 657 19.09 -5.95 -19.90
N ARG A 658 18.79 -6.43 -18.70
CA ARG A 658 17.55 -6.12 -17.98
C ARG A 658 17.46 -4.64 -17.65
N ILE A 659 18.52 -4.05 -17.08
CA ILE A 659 18.56 -2.64 -16.73
C ILE A 659 18.48 -1.78 -18.00
N ALA A 660 19.29 -2.07 -19.02
CA ALA A 660 19.28 -1.34 -20.28
C ALA A 660 17.89 -1.32 -20.94
N LYS A 661 17.19 -2.45 -20.92
CA LYS A 661 15.86 -2.60 -21.52
C LYS A 661 14.76 -1.87 -20.75
N TYR A 662 14.67 -2.04 -19.43
CA TYR A 662 13.50 -1.58 -18.69
C TYR A 662 13.63 -0.15 -18.14
N PHE A 663 14.85 0.36 -17.99
CA PHE A 663 15.11 1.75 -17.55
C PHE A 663 15.08 2.76 -18.70
N ASP A 664 14.22 2.54 -19.69
CA ASP A 664 14.01 3.53 -20.74
C ASP A 664 13.46 4.83 -20.12
N PRO A 665 14.12 5.99 -20.38
CA PRO A 665 13.69 7.28 -19.86
C PRO A 665 12.33 7.71 -20.42
N LEU A 666 11.93 7.20 -21.58
CA LEU A 666 10.58 7.31 -22.11
C LEU A 666 9.79 6.03 -21.78
N PRO A 667 8.55 6.14 -21.30
CA PRO A 667 7.81 4.95 -20.92
C PRO A 667 7.28 4.22 -22.16
N PHE A 668 7.25 2.90 -22.06
CA PHE A 668 6.83 1.99 -23.14
C PHE A 668 6.10 0.79 -22.53
N TRP A 669 5.36 0.06 -23.38
CA TRP A 669 4.71 -1.18 -22.96
C TRP A 669 5.59 -2.40 -23.26
N TYR A 670 5.59 -3.37 -22.35
CA TYR A 670 6.17 -4.70 -22.54
C TYR A 670 5.28 -5.76 -21.92
N GLN A 671 5.36 -7.00 -22.41
CA GLN A 671 4.60 -8.13 -21.89
C GLN A 671 4.98 -8.41 -20.42
N PRO A 672 4.00 -8.68 -19.51
CA PRO A 672 4.29 -9.09 -18.14
C PRO A 672 5.15 -10.36 -18.06
N PHE A 673 6.00 -10.46 -17.05
CA PHE A 673 7.12 -11.40 -17.00
C PHE A 673 6.65 -12.85 -17.01
N GLU A 674 5.66 -13.22 -16.19
CA GLU A 674 5.16 -14.60 -16.15
C GLU A 674 4.70 -15.06 -17.54
N GLY A 675 3.97 -14.22 -18.28
CA GLY A 675 3.52 -14.50 -19.65
C GLY A 675 4.64 -14.63 -20.70
N THR A 676 5.88 -14.31 -20.35
CA THR A 676 7.08 -14.54 -21.19
C THR A 676 7.96 -15.68 -20.71
N MET A 677 7.68 -16.22 -19.52
CA MET A 677 8.53 -17.21 -18.84
C MET A 677 7.83 -18.55 -18.60
N VAL A 678 6.54 -18.66 -18.94
CA VAL A 678 5.77 -19.90 -18.85
C VAL A 678 5.22 -20.29 -20.22
N ASP A 679 4.93 -21.57 -20.39
CA ASP A 679 4.27 -22.11 -21.58
C ASP A 679 2.82 -21.61 -21.63
N THR A 680 2.56 -20.65 -22.51
CA THR A 680 1.23 -20.05 -22.67
C THR A 680 0.22 -20.95 -23.38
N ASP A 681 0.67 -21.99 -24.08
CA ASP A 681 -0.21 -22.97 -24.70
C ASP A 681 -0.74 -23.94 -23.63
N LYS A 682 0.12 -24.31 -22.67
CA LYS A 682 -0.27 -25.10 -21.49
C LYS A 682 -1.12 -24.30 -20.50
N PHE A 683 -0.82 -23.01 -20.31
CA PHE A 683 -1.55 -22.11 -19.39
C PHE A 683 -2.18 -20.93 -20.14
N PRO A 684 -3.26 -21.17 -20.93
CA PRO A 684 -3.79 -20.21 -21.89
C PRO A 684 -4.62 -19.09 -21.25
N MET A 685 -5.14 -19.27 -20.04
CA MET A 685 -6.01 -18.30 -19.37
C MET A 685 -5.25 -17.45 -18.35
N HIS A 686 -5.77 -16.26 -18.08
CA HIS A 686 -5.35 -15.43 -16.96
C HIS A 686 -6.23 -15.71 -15.73
N ALA A 687 -5.67 -15.58 -14.53
CA ALA A 687 -6.45 -15.61 -13.30
C ALA A 687 -6.14 -14.42 -12.40
N ILE A 688 -7.18 -13.75 -11.91
CA ILE A 688 -7.04 -12.56 -11.05
C ILE A 688 -7.89 -12.67 -9.78
N THR A 689 -7.50 -11.90 -8.75
CA THR A 689 -8.33 -11.73 -7.55
C THR A 689 -8.90 -10.32 -7.47
N GLN A 690 -10.18 -10.22 -7.11
CA GLN A 690 -10.84 -8.98 -6.75
C GLN A 690 -11.13 -8.92 -5.26
N ARG A 691 -11.33 -7.73 -4.70
CA ARG A 691 -11.59 -7.57 -3.27
C ARG A 691 -13.08 -7.32 -3.01
N PRO A 692 -13.71 -8.09 -2.12
CA PRO A 692 -15.13 -7.92 -1.84
C PRO A 692 -15.38 -6.59 -1.11
N MET A 693 -16.40 -5.83 -1.53
CA MET A 693 -16.75 -4.52 -0.95
C MET A 693 -16.97 -4.55 0.57
N HIS A 694 -17.54 -5.64 1.07
CA HIS A 694 -17.96 -5.83 2.45
C HIS A 694 -16.89 -6.50 3.32
N MET A 695 -15.69 -6.78 2.81
CA MET A 695 -14.54 -7.15 3.65
C MET A 695 -13.34 -6.26 3.34
N TYR A 696 -12.32 -6.36 4.18
CA TYR A 696 -11.06 -5.68 3.95
C TYR A 696 -9.94 -6.67 4.17
N HIS A 697 -9.40 -7.20 3.07
CA HIS A 697 -8.43 -8.31 3.11
C HIS A 697 -8.95 -9.47 3.99
N SER A 698 -8.07 -10.10 4.78
CA SER A 698 -8.46 -11.10 5.77
C SER A 698 -9.01 -10.51 7.07
N TRP A 699 -9.04 -9.20 7.26
CA TRP A 699 -9.49 -8.56 8.52
C TRP A 699 -11.00 -8.58 8.74
N GLY A 700 -11.78 -8.95 7.72
CA GLY A 700 -13.21 -9.20 7.85
C GLY A 700 -13.56 -10.65 8.20
N SER A 701 -12.59 -11.56 8.22
CA SER A 701 -12.82 -13.02 8.28
C SER A 701 -13.40 -13.49 9.60
N GLN A 702 -13.22 -12.70 10.65
CA GLN A 702 -13.71 -12.95 12.01
C GLN A 702 -14.98 -12.14 12.33
N ASN A 703 -15.47 -11.33 11.39
CA ASN A 703 -16.64 -10.48 11.57
C ASN A 703 -17.92 -11.22 11.18
N ALA A 704 -18.68 -11.64 12.20
CA ALA A 704 -19.87 -12.47 11.99
C ALA A 704 -20.92 -11.87 11.05
N TRP A 705 -21.11 -10.54 11.05
CA TRP A 705 -22.11 -9.89 10.19
C TRP A 705 -21.66 -9.84 8.73
N LEU A 706 -20.37 -9.58 8.47
CA LEU A 706 -19.86 -9.52 7.09
C LEU A 706 -19.77 -10.90 6.44
N ARG A 707 -19.51 -11.94 7.24
CA ARG A 707 -19.50 -13.35 6.78
C ARG A 707 -20.86 -13.86 6.34
N GLN A 708 -21.95 -13.36 6.90
CA GLN A 708 -23.31 -13.69 6.43
C GLN A 708 -23.54 -13.25 4.97
N ILE A 709 -22.79 -12.26 4.49
CA ILE A 709 -22.84 -11.82 3.09
C ILE A 709 -22.01 -12.76 2.21
N THR A 710 -20.77 -13.07 2.61
CA THR A 710 -19.88 -14.00 1.88
C THR A 710 -19.10 -14.87 2.84
N GLY A 711 -19.54 -16.11 3.03
CA GLY A 711 -18.78 -17.16 3.76
C GLY A 711 -18.01 -18.11 2.84
N GLN A 712 -18.19 -18.03 1.52
CA GLN A 712 -17.48 -18.84 0.54
C GLN A 712 -17.33 -18.07 -0.77
N ASN A 713 -16.25 -18.33 -1.52
CA ASN A 713 -16.03 -17.80 -2.86
C ASN A 713 -16.26 -18.86 -3.95
N ARG A 714 -16.37 -18.37 -5.18
CA ARG A 714 -16.46 -19.17 -6.41
C ARG A 714 -15.38 -18.69 -7.37
N LEU A 715 -14.95 -19.56 -8.28
CA LEU A 715 -14.16 -19.16 -9.43
C LEU A 715 -15.12 -18.71 -10.52
N TYR A 716 -15.08 -17.45 -10.88
CA TYR A 716 -15.93 -16.88 -11.91
C TYR A 716 -15.20 -16.91 -13.25
N MET A 717 -15.90 -17.33 -14.30
CA MET A 717 -15.38 -17.30 -15.67
C MET A 717 -16.50 -16.99 -16.66
N SER A 718 -16.13 -16.69 -17.90
CA SER A 718 -17.14 -16.35 -18.91
C SER A 718 -18.03 -17.55 -19.24
N ARG A 719 -19.32 -17.29 -19.49
CA ARG A 719 -20.26 -18.33 -19.88
C ARG A 719 -19.89 -18.98 -21.22
N ALA A 720 -19.41 -18.19 -22.17
CA ALA A 720 -18.93 -18.69 -23.46
C ALA A 720 -17.78 -19.68 -23.26
N ARG A 721 -16.78 -19.31 -22.44
CA ARG A 721 -15.65 -20.19 -22.15
C ARG A 721 -16.04 -21.43 -21.35
N GLY A 722 -16.99 -21.30 -20.41
CA GLY A 722 -17.55 -22.44 -19.68
C GLY A 722 -18.18 -23.45 -20.63
N LYS A 723 -18.96 -22.99 -21.62
CA LYS A 723 -19.57 -23.84 -22.64
C LYS A 723 -18.53 -24.56 -23.50
N GLU A 724 -17.47 -23.87 -23.92
CA GLU A 724 -16.37 -24.47 -24.69
C GLU A 724 -15.65 -25.57 -23.92
N LEU A 725 -15.47 -25.40 -22.60
CA LEU A 725 -14.78 -26.35 -21.73
C LEU A 725 -15.71 -27.42 -21.14
N GLY A 726 -17.01 -27.40 -21.44
CA GLY A 726 -17.98 -28.32 -20.85
C GLY A 726 -18.18 -28.15 -19.34
N ILE A 727 -17.97 -26.93 -18.83
CA ILE A 727 -18.11 -26.55 -17.41
C ILE A 727 -19.43 -25.81 -17.22
N ALA A 728 -20.22 -26.22 -16.24
CA ALA A 728 -21.47 -25.60 -15.82
C ALA A 728 -21.34 -24.88 -14.47
N ASP A 729 -22.39 -24.15 -14.08
CA ASP A 729 -22.46 -23.55 -12.75
C ASP A 729 -22.36 -24.60 -11.63
N ASP A 730 -21.58 -24.28 -10.59
CA ASP A 730 -21.25 -25.12 -9.43
C ASP A 730 -20.44 -26.40 -9.70
N ASP A 731 -20.04 -26.66 -10.96
CA ASP A 731 -19.07 -27.72 -11.25
C ASP A 731 -17.77 -27.50 -10.47
N TRP A 732 -17.19 -28.61 -10.01
CA TRP A 732 -15.84 -28.62 -9.46
C TRP A 732 -14.83 -28.60 -10.59
N VAL A 733 -13.80 -27.76 -10.45
CA VAL A 733 -12.71 -27.63 -11.42
C VAL A 733 -11.36 -27.65 -10.72
N TRP A 734 -10.35 -28.08 -11.47
CA TRP A 734 -8.96 -27.80 -11.17
C TRP A 734 -8.53 -26.54 -11.92
N ILE A 735 -8.08 -25.53 -11.18
CA ILE A 735 -7.35 -24.39 -11.73
C ILE A 735 -5.87 -24.57 -11.39
N SER A 736 -5.02 -24.63 -12.40
CA SER A 736 -3.62 -25.02 -12.28
C SER A 736 -2.68 -23.97 -12.88
N SER A 737 -1.60 -23.64 -12.18
CA SER A 737 -0.45 -22.89 -12.73
C SER A 737 0.78 -23.81 -12.82
N TYR A 738 1.91 -23.27 -13.27
CA TYR A 738 3.16 -24.03 -13.26
C TYR A 738 3.66 -24.40 -11.84
N LEU A 739 3.10 -23.78 -10.79
CA LEU A 739 3.43 -24.09 -9.39
C LEU A 739 2.60 -25.22 -8.79
N GLY A 740 1.35 -25.39 -9.21
CA GLY A 740 0.43 -26.31 -8.56
C GLY A 740 -1.00 -26.15 -9.05
N ARG A 741 -1.95 -26.65 -8.25
CA ARG A 741 -3.37 -26.64 -8.58
C ARG A 741 -4.24 -26.37 -7.37
N VAL A 742 -5.41 -25.80 -7.62
CA VAL A 742 -6.46 -25.52 -6.63
C VAL A 742 -7.76 -26.15 -7.12
N ARG A 743 -8.46 -26.87 -6.24
CA ARG A 743 -9.79 -27.40 -6.50
C ARG A 743 -10.83 -26.41 -5.97
N CYS A 744 -11.77 -26.00 -6.81
CA CYS A 744 -12.80 -25.05 -6.42
C CYS A 744 -14.08 -25.20 -7.26
N GLN A 745 -15.15 -24.54 -6.83
CA GLN A 745 -16.41 -24.52 -7.58
C GLN A 745 -16.50 -23.28 -8.48
N VAL A 746 -17.00 -23.48 -9.69
CA VAL A 746 -17.15 -22.42 -10.70
C VAL A 746 -18.54 -21.75 -10.66
N ARG A 747 -18.57 -20.48 -11.04
CA ARG A 747 -19.77 -19.77 -11.48
C ARG A 747 -19.53 -19.11 -12.84
N LEU A 748 -20.48 -19.27 -13.75
CA LEU A 748 -20.44 -18.67 -15.08
C LEU A 748 -21.15 -17.32 -15.07
N MET A 749 -20.55 -16.33 -15.72
CA MET A 749 -21.15 -15.01 -15.89
C MET A 749 -20.75 -14.36 -17.22
N ASP A 750 -21.57 -13.46 -17.74
CA ASP A 750 -21.30 -12.82 -19.04
C ASP A 750 -20.38 -11.60 -18.91
N GLY A 751 -20.28 -11.01 -17.72
CA GLY A 751 -19.46 -9.83 -17.44
C GLY A 751 -17.98 -10.13 -17.17
N VAL A 752 -17.37 -11.08 -17.88
CA VAL A 752 -15.96 -11.48 -17.70
C VAL A 752 -15.31 -11.66 -19.08
N ASN A 753 -14.10 -11.12 -19.24
CA ASN A 753 -13.28 -11.36 -20.42
C ASN A 753 -13.06 -12.87 -20.64
N ASP A 754 -13.27 -13.36 -21.88
CA ASP A 754 -13.25 -14.80 -22.19
C ASP A 754 -11.92 -15.53 -21.92
N GLN A 755 -10.82 -14.78 -21.82
CA GLN A 755 -9.49 -15.32 -21.51
C GLN A 755 -9.14 -15.20 -20.01
N THR A 756 -10.11 -14.85 -19.17
CA THR A 756 -9.89 -14.53 -17.76
C THR A 756 -10.82 -15.33 -16.85
N ALA A 757 -10.27 -15.85 -15.76
CA ALA A 757 -11.04 -16.30 -14.60
C ALA A 757 -10.72 -15.43 -13.38
N TRP A 758 -11.65 -15.29 -12.44
CA TRP A 758 -11.43 -14.47 -11.26
C TRP A 758 -12.13 -14.96 -10.01
N THR A 759 -11.69 -14.54 -8.83
CA THR A 759 -12.38 -14.82 -7.56
C THR A 759 -12.23 -13.70 -6.54
N TRP A 760 -13.02 -13.76 -5.46
CA TRP A 760 -12.85 -12.88 -4.30
C TRP A 760 -11.61 -13.27 -3.50
N ASN A 761 -10.76 -12.29 -3.22
CA ASN A 761 -9.57 -12.42 -2.42
C ASN A 761 -9.92 -12.65 -0.94
N ALA A 762 -9.01 -13.34 -0.23
CA ALA A 762 -9.02 -13.50 1.22
C ALA A 762 -10.17 -14.29 1.85
N ILE A 763 -11.04 -14.95 1.07
CA ILE A 763 -12.18 -15.71 1.63
C ILE A 763 -11.72 -17.04 2.24
N GLY A 764 -10.89 -17.83 1.53
CA GLY A 764 -10.38 -19.10 2.04
C GLY A 764 -9.57 -18.95 3.33
N LYS A 765 -9.85 -19.78 4.34
CA LYS A 765 -9.20 -19.77 5.67
C LYS A 765 -8.60 -21.12 5.98
N ARG A 766 -7.56 -21.11 6.82
CA ARG A 766 -7.09 -22.34 7.45
C ARG A 766 -7.99 -22.70 8.64
N LYS A 767 -8.28 -23.99 8.80
CA LYS A 767 -9.00 -24.55 9.95
C LYS A 767 -8.29 -24.19 11.27
N GLY A 768 -9.04 -23.79 12.29
CA GLY A 768 -8.51 -23.36 13.60
C GLY A 768 -8.05 -21.88 13.70
N ALA A 769 -8.13 -21.12 12.60
CA ALA A 769 -7.81 -19.68 12.59
C ALA A 769 -9.06 -18.79 12.70
N TRP A 770 -8.88 -17.52 13.07
CA TRP A 770 -9.92 -16.47 13.09
C TRP A 770 -11.13 -16.74 13.97
N GLY A 771 -11.03 -17.65 14.94
CA GLY A 771 -12.16 -18.00 15.80
C GLY A 771 -13.28 -18.75 15.05
N LEU A 772 -12.95 -19.41 13.94
CA LEU A 772 -13.89 -20.15 13.10
C LEU A 772 -13.89 -21.64 13.44
N SER A 773 -15.05 -22.28 13.33
CA SER A 773 -15.16 -23.74 13.42
C SER A 773 -14.45 -24.43 12.24
N ASN A 774 -14.02 -25.67 12.44
CA ASN A 774 -13.29 -26.44 11.42
C ASN A 774 -14.15 -26.84 10.21
N ASP A 775 -15.47 -26.76 10.34
CA ASP A 775 -16.46 -27.00 9.30
C ASP A 775 -16.96 -25.70 8.63
N ALA A 776 -16.47 -24.53 9.06
CA ALA A 776 -16.84 -23.25 8.47
C ALA A 776 -16.65 -23.27 6.93
N PRO A 777 -17.60 -22.73 6.14
CA PRO A 777 -17.50 -22.73 4.68
C PRO A 777 -16.22 -22.08 4.17
N GLU A 778 -15.70 -21.07 4.88
CA GLU A 778 -14.43 -20.42 4.56
C GLU A 778 -13.24 -21.39 4.60
N ALA A 779 -13.30 -22.42 5.44
CA ALA A 779 -12.23 -23.39 5.65
C ALA A 779 -12.41 -24.71 4.88
N THR A 780 -13.63 -24.99 4.42
CA THR A 780 -13.97 -26.24 3.71
C THR A 780 -14.22 -26.05 2.22
N ARG A 781 -14.82 -24.91 1.83
CA ARG A 781 -15.20 -24.60 0.44
C ARG A 781 -14.54 -23.33 -0.09
N GLY A 782 -14.05 -22.46 0.81
CA GLY A 782 -13.30 -21.27 0.47
C GLY A 782 -11.88 -21.60 0.01
N PHE A 783 -11.39 -20.87 -0.99
CA PHE A 783 -10.06 -21.11 -1.58
C PHE A 783 -9.32 -19.79 -1.86
N LEU A 784 -8.01 -19.89 -2.10
CA LEU A 784 -7.14 -18.76 -2.45
C LEU A 784 -6.36 -19.06 -3.74
N LEU A 785 -6.34 -18.10 -4.67
CA LEU A 785 -5.43 -18.19 -5.84
C LEU A 785 -3.96 -18.01 -5.45
N ASN A 786 -3.67 -17.48 -4.26
CA ASN A 786 -2.32 -17.32 -3.72
C ASN A 786 -1.50 -18.63 -3.70
N HIS A 787 -2.15 -19.80 -3.68
CA HIS A 787 -1.48 -21.09 -3.82
C HIS A 787 -0.85 -21.31 -5.20
N LEU A 788 -1.23 -20.51 -6.20
CA LEU A 788 -0.81 -20.63 -7.60
C LEU A 788 0.12 -19.51 -8.06
N ILE A 789 0.27 -18.45 -7.25
CA ILE A 789 1.05 -17.25 -7.56
C ILE A 789 2.47 -17.43 -7.01
N SER A 790 3.48 -17.27 -7.86
CA SER A 790 4.88 -17.41 -7.45
C SER A 790 5.45 -16.10 -6.92
N GLU A 791 6.33 -16.18 -5.94
CA GLU A 791 7.20 -15.06 -5.53
C GLU A 791 8.52 -15.03 -6.34
N LEU A 792 8.96 -16.18 -6.83
CA LEU A 792 10.12 -16.34 -7.70
C LEU A 792 9.70 -17.03 -9.01
N LEU A 793 9.98 -16.39 -10.14
CA LEU A 793 9.70 -16.91 -11.48
C LEU A 793 10.61 -18.10 -11.82
N PRO A 794 10.29 -18.90 -12.87
CA PRO A 794 11.17 -19.96 -13.34
C PRO A 794 12.57 -19.42 -13.68
N ALA A 795 13.60 -20.26 -13.49
CA ALA A 795 14.97 -19.85 -13.79
C ALA A 795 15.15 -19.62 -15.31
N LYS A 796 15.88 -18.55 -15.67
CA LYS A 796 16.41 -18.38 -17.04
C LYS A 796 17.75 -19.13 -17.17
N GLY A 797 18.31 -19.16 -18.38
CA GLY A 797 19.68 -19.65 -18.59
C GLY A 797 20.66 -19.03 -17.58
N GLY A 798 21.47 -19.86 -16.92
CA GLY A 798 22.36 -19.43 -15.83
C GLY A 798 21.81 -19.60 -14.41
N GLY A 799 20.57 -20.10 -14.23
CA GLY A 799 20.05 -20.56 -12.92
C GLY A 799 19.49 -19.47 -11.99
N TYR A 800 19.69 -18.19 -12.30
CA TYR A 800 19.11 -17.07 -11.54
C TYR A 800 17.60 -16.97 -11.75
N ARG A 801 16.86 -16.69 -10.67
CA ARG A 801 15.40 -16.55 -10.66
C ARG A 801 15.03 -15.10 -10.32
N TYR A 802 14.25 -14.47 -11.18
CA TYR A 802 13.68 -13.16 -10.88
C TYR A 802 12.58 -13.27 -9.81
N SER A 803 12.48 -12.28 -8.94
CA SER A 803 11.26 -12.07 -8.18
C SER A 803 10.10 -11.80 -9.13
N ASN A 804 8.91 -12.29 -8.79
CA ASN A 804 7.68 -12.02 -9.53
C ASN A 804 7.18 -10.61 -9.18
N SER A 805 7.89 -9.61 -9.69
CA SER A 805 7.71 -8.21 -9.35
C SER A 805 8.14 -7.30 -10.50
N ASP A 806 7.77 -6.03 -10.43
CA ASP A 806 8.25 -5.00 -11.35
C ASP A 806 9.78 -4.83 -11.25
N PRO A 807 10.54 -4.88 -12.37
CA PRO A 807 12.00 -4.89 -12.34
C PRO A 807 12.62 -3.55 -11.91
N ILE A 808 11.82 -2.47 -11.84
CA ILE A 808 12.28 -1.14 -11.48
C ILE A 808 11.98 -0.88 -10.00
N THR A 809 10.74 -1.14 -9.56
CA THR A 809 10.31 -0.80 -8.19
C THR A 809 10.24 -1.99 -7.23
N GLY A 810 10.27 -3.22 -7.73
CA GLY A 810 10.03 -4.41 -6.93
C GLY A 810 8.58 -4.56 -6.44
N GLN A 811 7.58 -3.90 -7.04
CA GLN A 811 6.19 -4.15 -6.70
C GLN A 811 5.80 -5.60 -7.03
N ALA A 812 5.20 -6.32 -6.08
CA ALA A 812 4.68 -7.68 -6.29
C ALA A 812 3.64 -7.75 -7.44
N ALA A 813 3.84 -8.69 -8.36
CA ALA A 813 3.00 -8.90 -9.54
C ALA A 813 1.90 -9.94 -9.29
N TRP A 814 0.82 -9.52 -8.62
CA TRP A 814 -0.29 -10.41 -8.24
C TRP A 814 -1.16 -10.90 -9.40
N TYR A 815 -1.11 -10.20 -10.54
CA TYR A 815 -2.06 -10.36 -11.63
C TYR A 815 -1.45 -10.87 -12.93
N ASP A 816 -0.18 -11.28 -12.89
CA ASP A 816 0.52 -11.90 -14.01
C ASP A 816 0.17 -13.39 -14.17
N LEU A 817 -0.55 -13.96 -13.20
CA LEU A 817 -0.86 -15.38 -13.07
C LEU A 817 -1.50 -15.98 -14.33
N ARG A 818 -0.83 -17.00 -14.87
CA ARG A 818 -1.30 -17.83 -15.99
C ARG A 818 -1.79 -19.18 -15.51
N VAL A 819 -2.95 -19.62 -16.02
CA VAL A 819 -3.61 -20.85 -15.57
C VAL A 819 -4.18 -21.71 -16.70
N HIS A 820 -4.35 -22.98 -16.38
CA HIS A 820 -5.18 -23.95 -17.08
C HIS A 820 -6.40 -24.26 -16.20
N ILE A 821 -7.58 -24.46 -16.80
CA ILE A 821 -8.81 -24.81 -16.09
C ILE A 821 -9.41 -26.04 -16.75
N GLU A 822 -9.65 -27.07 -15.94
CA GLU A 822 -10.28 -28.32 -16.36
C GLU A 822 -11.31 -28.78 -15.35
N LYS A 823 -12.30 -29.55 -15.80
CA LYS A 823 -13.30 -30.12 -14.90
C LYS A 823 -12.64 -31.13 -13.96
N ALA A 824 -12.92 -31.02 -12.66
CA ALA A 824 -12.44 -31.98 -11.68
C ALA A 824 -13.30 -33.24 -11.72
N ALA A 825 -12.67 -34.40 -11.56
CA ALA A 825 -13.40 -35.64 -11.35
C ALA A 825 -14.30 -35.54 -10.10
N PRO A 826 -15.45 -36.23 -10.07
CA PRO A 826 -16.24 -36.36 -8.86
C PRO A 826 -15.39 -36.97 -7.74
N GLU A 827 -15.46 -36.39 -6.54
CA GLU A 827 -14.81 -36.93 -5.34
C GLU A 827 -15.83 -37.13 -4.23
N ALA A 828 -15.58 -38.08 -3.34
CA ALA A 828 -16.46 -38.37 -2.20
C ALA A 828 -16.59 -37.20 -1.22
N ILE A 829 -15.63 -36.27 -1.20
CA ILE A 829 -15.63 -35.08 -0.34
C ILE A 829 -15.68 -33.84 -1.22
N GLU A 830 -16.75 -33.05 -1.07
CA GLU A 830 -16.96 -31.78 -1.75
C GLU A 830 -16.26 -30.63 -1.02
N GLN A 831 -14.93 -30.59 -1.09
CA GLN A 831 -14.11 -29.55 -0.47
C GLN A 831 -13.09 -28.96 -1.44
N SER A 832 -12.69 -27.71 -1.18
CA SER A 832 -11.62 -27.06 -1.90
C SER A 832 -10.24 -27.58 -1.51
N GLU A 833 -9.29 -27.49 -2.42
CA GLU A 833 -7.88 -27.86 -2.22
C GLU A 833 -6.93 -26.73 -2.66
N PRO A 834 -5.72 -26.62 -2.07
CA PRO A 834 -5.09 -27.53 -1.10
C PRO A 834 -5.67 -27.42 0.31
N ARG A 835 -5.57 -28.50 1.10
CA ARG A 835 -5.92 -28.54 2.53
C ARG A 835 -4.66 -28.69 3.38
N PHE A 836 -4.71 -28.12 4.58
CA PHE A 836 -3.65 -28.17 5.57
C PHE A 836 -4.25 -28.66 6.89
N GLU A 837 -3.41 -29.25 7.74
CA GLU A 837 -3.82 -29.67 9.07
C GLU A 837 -4.41 -28.47 9.85
N PRO A 838 -5.54 -28.68 10.57
CA PRO A 838 -6.11 -27.67 11.45
C PRO A 838 -5.08 -27.19 12.47
N PHE A 839 -5.16 -25.93 12.87
CA PHE A 839 -4.50 -25.50 14.09
C PHE A 839 -5.26 -26.02 15.31
N ASP A 840 -4.51 -26.52 16.29
CA ASP A 840 -5.06 -26.86 17.59
C ASP A 840 -5.50 -25.60 18.35
N ASP A 841 -6.38 -25.76 19.33
CA ASP A 841 -6.77 -24.70 20.27
C ASP A 841 -6.33 -25.03 21.71
N PRO A 842 -5.03 -25.20 21.97
CA PRO A 842 -4.54 -25.65 23.28
C PRO A 842 -4.77 -24.63 24.39
N ILE A 843 -5.03 -23.37 24.05
CA ILE A 843 -5.32 -22.27 24.98
C ILE A 843 -6.83 -22.04 25.19
N GLY A 844 -7.70 -22.87 24.62
CA GLY A 844 -9.15 -22.85 24.86
C GLY A 844 -9.81 -21.51 24.51
N ARG A 845 -9.55 -20.97 23.32
CA ARG A 845 -10.12 -19.70 22.85
C ARG A 845 -11.66 -19.72 22.85
N GLY A 846 -12.22 -20.89 22.57
CA GLY A 846 -13.67 -21.12 22.51
C GLY A 846 -14.30 -20.50 21.26
N HIS A 847 -15.35 -21.15 20.75
CA HIS A 847 -16.13 -20.65 19.63
C HIS A 847 -17.61 -20.65 20.05
N PRO A 848 -18.28 -19.48 20.14
CA PRO A 848 -19.69 -19.47 20.44
C PRO A 848 -20.47 -20.06 19.26
N ASP A 849 -21.29 -21.09 19.52
CA ASP A 849 -22.18 -21.67 18.50
C ASP A 849 -23.15 -20.63 17.92
N VAL A 850 -23.57 -19.67 18.77
CA VAL A 850 -24.48 -18.59 18.40
C VAL A 850 -23.93 -17.25 18.88
N ILE A 851 -23.76 -16.32 17.94
CA ILE A 851 -23.43 -14.93 18.25
C ILE A 851 -24.73 -14.13 18.33
N ALA A 852 -25.17 -13.81 19.56
CA ALA A 852 -26.41 -13.09 19.85
C ALA A 852 -26.19 -11.63 20.28
N TYR A 853 -25.08 -11.01 19.88
CA TYR A 853 -24.73 -9.64 20.28
C TYR A 853 -25.88 -8.66 20.00
N GLY A 854 -26.30 -7.93 21.02
CA GLY A 854 -27.39 -6.96 20.99
C GLY A 854 -28.75 -7.48 21.42
N ALA A 855 -28.90 -8.78 21.70
CA ALA A 855 -30.09 -9.34 22.34
C ALA A 855 -30.32 -8.77 23.76
N GLU A 856 -29.23 -8.49 24.48
CA GLU A 856 -29.23 -7.87 25.79
C GLU A 856 -29.85 -6.46 25.77
N PHE A 857 -29.63 -5.69 24.69
CA PHE A 857 -30.18 -4.34 24.57
C PHE A 857 -31.71 -4.33 24.39
N LYS A 858 -32.30 -5.45 23.96
CA LYS A 858 -33.76 -5.62 23.81
C LYS A 858 -34.45 -5.97 25.12
N ARG A 859 -33.78 -6.67 26.05
CA ARG A 859 -34.37 -7.06 27.33
C ARG A 859 -34.66 -5.86 28.24
N ALA A 860 -33.85 -4.79 28.14
CA ALA A 860 -34.05 -3.54 28.88
C ALA A 860 -35.13 -2.60 28.28
N ARG A 861 -35.96 -3.07 27.33
CA ARG A 861 -37.12 -2.34 26.76
C ARG A 861 -38.48 -2.88 27.24
N ARG A 862 -38.46 -3.98 28.00
CA ARG A 862 -39.59 -4.47 28.78
C ARG A 862 -39.30 -4.17 30.24
#